data_AF-A0A5E5QLJ2-F1
#
_entry.id   AF-A0A5E5QLJ2-F1
#
_cell.length_a   1.000
_cell.length_b   1.000
_cell.length_c   1.000
_cell.angle_alpha   90.00
_cell.angle_beta   90.00
_cell.angle_gamma   90.00
#
_symmetry.space_group_name_H-M   'P 1'
#
loop_
_entity.id
_entity.type
_entity.pdbx_description
1 polymer ?
#
loop_
_entity_poly.entity_id
_entity_poly.type
_entity_poly.pdbx_seq_one_letter_code
_entity_poly.pdbx_strand_id
1 'polypeptide(L)'
;YDSGNGTINAEVTGRTTQIEVNADGTKTMLTGGTKTVYSWDTDKGGMSQKTETVKNHSEVLKNPLVNLNEEIQRLEELLKSTSEKQSKHSNLLSNTLHTFRAVQGNELDLYRSELKALKLDFDEHLRTNPDSEIIGELNRINAVLQDFITDIEQNLRRTEQEQSVILAREKYEVDKVLEIDDKVKELKKTHEWFLELASLSPEMREQLEHDISAIEREIRVAKESQVKLEKWDISTISTISNISQNSITDPFVGYKRQIIMTTENDPDLFQDQSELAGKYPDNTTIVYMDKNGNYKVVYGLKLDQISKGDLKVLINAHGESREIENRSIEEIAEHISIIDRAAGEDSNVRKVSLASCSLGGGYVKRLLPELRKKGVGNTKVSVRLADVLILPDGRKMIMDSEEGISGKYRSSALKKTYAFNEKGEIIPVDSYTDEHYDVSLSIDKDGSPKIERIYGNQRLSELKGALKVFVKAEGWDETEKMLHQFKDILPSGASIAHLNIKTPKDNDWFAQGNALQQTQNLDNFGGRLNASVVVHSDSEDAQVSLATRERNSRVRIVKGDMYFVKESGMTKNVIRITEFGGLDLSQQYLDFRGDNFDADIRVHILHKGIERVPMIRETVENLDNIFQVTQQPIADIVIMVPTTKNLSHYLELVKALSDKYKVTIAVHKEIGKNKSVEWLSKTPQDSNVIVRTSPHLAETQPHNDQKLQDWDTPNQEQINKLKAESQKTKPQ
;
A
#
# COMPACT_ATOMS: atom_id res chain seq x y z
N TYR A 1 13.67 -17.60 1.60
CA TYR A 1 12.38 -17.80 2.28
C TYR A 1 12.49 -19.05 3.11
N ASP A 2 12.74 -18.86 4.40
CA ASP A 2 12.62 -19.90 5.40
C ASP A 2 11.12 -20.01 5.71
N SER A 3 10.47 -21.04 5.21
CA SER A 3 9.15 -21.42 5.70
C SER A 3 9.32 -21.80 7.17
N GLY A 4 8.55 -21.17 8.06
CA GLY A 4 8.42 -21.58 9.45
C GLY A 4 7.95 -23.03 9.56
N ASN A 5 8.91 -23.95 9.46
CA ASN A 5 8.83 -25.30 9.95
C ASN A 5 9.64 -25.28 11.24
N GLY A 6 8.96 -25.24 12.39
CA GLY A 6 9.60 -25.67 13.62
C GLY A 6 10.21 -27.04 13.37
N THR A 7 11.53 -27.13 13.41
CA THR A 7 12.32 -28.38 13.45
C THR A 7 11.78 -29.52 12.58
N ILE A 8 11.77 -29.38 11.24
CA ILE A 8 11.63 -30.54 10.34
C ILE A 8 12.89 -31.43 10.29
N ASN A 9 13.98 -30.99 10.90
CA ASN A 9 15.19 -31.79 11.15
C ASN A 9 15.23 -32.35 12.58
N ALA A 10 14.07 -32.66 13.17
CA ALA A 10 14.04 -33.39 14.43
C ALA A 10 14.36 -34.87 14.18
N GLU A 11 15.63 -35.25 14.35
CA GLU A 11 16.03 -36.65 14.38
C GLU A 11 15.76 -37.23 15.77
N VAL A 12 14.87 -38.22 15.86
CA VAL A 12 14.66 -38.98 17.09
C VAL A 12 15.54 -40.21 17.04
N THR A 13 16.39 -40.39 18.06
CA THR A 13 17.32 -41.52 18.09
C THR A 13 16.92 -42.53 19.16
N GLY A 14 16.69 -43.78 18.75
CA GLY A 14 16.46 -44.91 19.63
C GLY A 14 17.76 -45.70 19.83
N ARG A 15 18.03 -46.13 21.07
CA ARG A 15 19.17 -46.99 21.41
C ARG A 15 18.66 -48.26 22.09
N THR A 16 19.19 -49.41 21.72
CA THR A 16 18.68 -50.75 22.10
C THR A 16 19.50 -51.44 23.21
N THR A 17 20.42 -50.72 23.87
CA THR A 17 21.37 -51.28 24.85
C THR A 17 21.62 -50.32 26.02
N GLN A 18 22.22 -50.83 27.10
CA GLN A 18 22.72 -50.03 28.23
C GLN A 18 23.81 -49.05 27.77
N ILE A 19 23.71 -47.83 28.27
CA ILE A 19 24.63 -46.72 27.99
C ILE A 19 25.43 -46.46 29.26
N GLU A 20 26.75 -46.43 29.14
CA GLU A 20 27.66 -45.95 30.18
C GLU A 20 28.03 -44.49 29.90
N VAL A 21 28.03 -43.67 30.94
CA VAL A 21 28.55 -42.29 30.88
C VAL A 21 29.97 -42.33 31.43
N ASN A 22 30.95 -42.05 30.57
CA ASN A 22 32.36 -42.02 30.92
C ASN A 22 32.67 -40.79 31.79
N ALA A 23 33.81 -40.83 32.49
CA ALA A 23 34.26 -39.74 33.35
C ALA A 23 34.49 -38.40 32.63
N ASP A 24 34.71 -38.43 31.31
CA ASP A 24 34.85 -37.25 30.44
C ASP A 24 33.51 -36.75 29.86
N GLY A 25 32.38 -37.30 30.33
CA GLY A 25 31.04 -36.95 29.88
C GLY A 25 30.62 -37.61 28.56
N THR A 26 31.51 -38.36 27.91
CA THR A 26 31.18 -39.11 26.69
C THR A 26 30.29 -40.31 27.02
N LYS A 27 29.45 -40.73 26.07
CA LYS A 27 28.52 -41.85 26.26
C LYS A 27 28.92 -43.03 25.38
N THR A 28 29.18 -44.18 26.01
CA THR A 28 29.58 -45.41 25.31
C THR A 28 28.46 -46.46 25.40
N MET A 29 28.18 -47.13 24.28
CA MET A 29 27.24 -48.25 24.25
C MET A 29 27.97 -49.56 24.55
N LEU A 30 27.45 -50.36 25.48
CA LEU A 30 27.98 -51.70 25.76
C LEU A 30 27.83 -52.61 24.54
N THR A 31 28.79 -53.53 24.34
CA THR A 31 28.98 -54.34 23.12
C THR A 31 27.68 -54.93 22.55
N GLY A 32 27.41 -54.65 21.27
CA GLY A 32 26.23 -55.15 20.53
C GLY A 32 25.11 -54.12 20.28
N GLY A 33 25.27 -52.88 20.74
CA GLY A 33 24.29 -51.81 20.55
C GLY A 33 24.10 -51.31 19.12
N THR A 34 22.85 -51.08 18.72
CA THR A 34 22.48 -50.38 17.47
C THR A 34 21.84 -49.03 17.79
N LYS A 35 22.21 -47.99 17.03
CA LYS A 35 21.53 -46.70 17.02
C LYS A 35 20.59 -46.66 15.83
N THR A 36 19.30 -46.43 16.08
CA THR A 36 18.31 -46.20 15.03
C THR A 36 17.96 -44.73 15.02
N VAL A 37 18.17 -44.08 13.87
CA VAL A 37 17.78 -42.69 13.64
C VAL A 37 16.46 -42.70 12.87
N TYR A 38 15.46 -42.04 13.43
CA TYR A 38 14.18 -41.79 12.79
C TYR A 38 14.16 -40.34 12.31
N SER A 39 13.91 -40.14 11.02
CA SER A 39 13.79 -38.82 10.41
C SER A 39 12.56 -38.78 9.50
N TRP A 40 12.04 -37.57 9.26
CA TRP A 40 10.92 -37.38 8.35
C TRP A 40 11.46 -37.15 6.92
N ASP A 41 11.10 -38.03 5.98
CA ASP A 41 11.47 -37.90 4.57
C ASP A 41 10.38 -37.09 3.86
N THR A 42 10.69 -35.82 3.56
CA THR A 42 9.77 -34.87 2.92
C THR A 42 9.42 -35.26 1.49
N ASP A 43 10.29 -35.99 0.79
CA ASP A 43 10.07 -36.39 -0.60
C ASP A 43 9.15 -37.61 -0.70
N LYS A 44 9.16 -38.47 0.33
CA LYS A 44 8.28 -39.66 0.42
C LYS A 44 7.05 -39.45 1.28
N GLY A 45 6.92 -38.31 1.95
CA GLY A 45 5.76 -37.97 2.78
C GLY A 45 5.56 -38.89 3.99
N GLY A 46 6.65 -39.40 4.58
CA GLY A 46 6.57 -40.37 5.67
C GLY A 46 7.86 -40.54 6.46
N MET A 47 7.79 -41.32 7.54
CA MET A 47 8.93 -41.59 8.43
C MET A 47 9.93 -42.55 7.78
N SER A 48 11.21 -42.18 7.78
CA SER A 48 12.32 -43.01 7.36
C SER A 48 13.17 -43.42 8.57
N GLN A 49 13.74 -44.62 8.53
CA GLN A 49 14.62 -45.13 9.60
C GLN A 49 15.94 -45.63 9.02
N LYS A 50 17.03 -45.34 9.72
CA LYS A 50 18.38 -45.84 9.42
C LYS A 50 19.00 -46.44 10.68
N THR A 51 19.45 -47.68 10.60
CA THR A 51 20.14 -48.37 11.71
C THR A 51 21.63 -48.42 11.43
N GLU A 52 22.42 -47.89 12.35
CA GLU A 52 23.88 -47.86 12.25
C GLU A 52 24.53 -48.55 13.46
N THR A 53 25.60 -49.29 13.20
CA THR A 53 26.47 -49.87 14.23
C THR A 53 27.49 -48.81 14.65
N VAL A 54 27.18 -48.06 15.71
CA VAL A 54 28.02 -46.93 16.16
C VAL A 54 28.64 -47.29 17.51
N LYS A 55 29.98 -47.24 17.63
CA LYS A 55 30.67 -47.52 18.90
C LYS A 55 30.82 -46.30 19.81
N ASN A 56 30.94 -45.07 19.28
CA ASN A 56 31.01 -43.82 20.05
C ASN A 56 30.58 -42.62 19.18
N HIS A 57 29.73 -41.74 19.70
CA HIS A 57 29.43 -40.43 19.09
C HIS A 57 29.00 -39.45 20.19
N SER A 58 29.96 -38.70 20.72
CA SER A 58 29.72 -37.43 21.41
C SER A 58 30.94 -36.56 21.20
N GLU A 59 30.72 -35.33 20.71
CA GLU A 59 31.71 -34.28 20.80
C GLU A 59 32.01 -34.02 22.29
N VAL A 60 33.28 -33.74 22.60
CA VAL A 60 33.70 -33.38 23.96
C VAL A 60 33.05 -32.06 24.30
N LEU A 61 31.98 -32.10 25.12
CA LEU A 61 31.41 -30.90 25.71
C LEU A 61 32.49 -30.24 26.57
N LYS A 62 32.86 -28.98 26.29
CA LYS A 62 33.68 -28.20 27.22
C LYS A 62 32.90 -28.10 28.54
N ASN A 63 33.48 -28.63 29.61
CA ASN A 63 32.88 -28.58 30.94
C ASN A 63 32.71 -27.10 31.36
N PRO A 64 31.50 -26.63 31.69
CA PRO A 64 31.28 -25.27 32.19
C PRO A 64 31.87 -25.06 33.60
N LEU A 65 32.27 -26.13 34.28
CA LEU A 65 32.87 -26.09 35.61
C LEU A 65 34.39 -25.94 35.53
N VAL A 66 34.93 -25.00 36.29
CA VAL A 66 36.38 -24.78 36.40
C VAL A 66 37.02 -25.99 37.10
N ASN A 67 37.91 -26.70 36.41
CA ASN A 67 38.70 -27.76 37.01
C ASN A 67 39.85 -27.16 37.82
N LEU A 68 39.66 -27.07 39.13
CA LEU A 68 40.63 -26.54 40.10
C LEU A 68 41.24 -27.64 40.99
N ASN A 69 41.08 -28.92 40.64
CA ASN A 69 41.44 -30.04 41.52
C ASN A 69 42.93 -30.03 41.88
N GLU A 70 43.81 -29.77 40.91
CA GLU A 70 45.26 -29.72 41.16
C GLU A 70 45.67 -28.50 41.98
N GLU A 71 45.09 -27.34 41.68
CA GLU A 71 45.34 -26.06 42.35
C GLU A 71 44.86 -26.08 43.80
N ILE A 72 43.68 -26.66 44.06
CA ILE A 72 43.12 -26.85 45.40
C ILE A 72 43.97 -27.83 46.21
N GLN A 73 44.35 -28.97 45.63
CA GLN A 73 45.20 -29.95 46.31
C GLN A 73 46.56 -29.34 46.70
N ARG A 74 47.17 -28.57 45.80
CA ARG A 74 48.43 -27.85 46.07
C ARG A 74 48.27 -26.80 47.16
N LEU A 75 47.19 -26.01 47.15
CA LEU A 75 46.89 -25.04 48.20
C LEU A 75 46.73 -25.71 49.57
N GLU A 76 46.08 -26.87 49.63
CA GLU A 76 45.94 -27.66 50.86
C GLU A 76 47.29 -28.20 51.36
N GLU A 77 48.17 -28.66 50.47
CA GLU A 77 49.53 -29.11 50.81
C GLU A 77 50.40 -27.95 51.32
N LEU A 78 50.31 -26.78 50.70
CA LEU A 78 50.98 -25.54 51.14
C LEU A 78 50.48 -25.06 52.50
N LEU A 79 49.17 -25.19 52.77
CA LEU A 79 48.59 -24.84 54.07
C LEU A 79 48.97 -25.84 55.17
N LYS A 80 49.16 -27.12 54.84
CA LYS A 80 49.66 -28.15 55.77
C LYS A 80 51.13 -27.95 56.12
N SER A 81 51.97 -27.61 55.14
CA SER A 81 53.42 -27.39 55.32
C SER A 81 53.75 -26.07 56.02
N THR A 82 52.81 -25.11 56.05
CA THR A 82 52.98 -23.81 56.73
C THR A 82 52.53 -23.81 58.20
N SER A 83 52.18 -24.96 58.77
CA SER A 83 51.58 -25.10 60.11
C SER A 83 52.51 -24.92 61.31
N GLU A 84 53.83 -24.78 61.11
CA GLU A 84 54.76 -24.44 62.18
C GLU A 84 55.16 -22.95 62.14
N LYS A 85 54.38 -22.13 62.86
CA LYS A 85 54.55 -20.69 63.14
C LYS A 85 54.29 -19.72 61.98
N GLN A 86 53.14 -19.02 62.04
CA GLN A 86 52.83 -17.76 61.34
C GLN A 86 53.56 -17.57 60.01
N SER A 87 53.31 -18.46 59.04
CA SER A 87 53.63 -18.13 57.67
C SER A 87 52.87 -16.84 57.33
N LYS A 88 53.60 -15.77 57.04
CA LYS A 88 53.05 -14.51 56.54
C LYS A 88 52.07 -14.70 55.37
N HIS A 89 52.10 -15.87 54.71
CA HIS A 89 51.24 -16.27 53.59
C HIS A 89 49.92 -16.97 54.00
N SER A 90 49.75 -17.41 55.26
CA SER A 90 48.67 -18.32 55.68
C SER A 90 47.27 -17.75 55.45
N ASN A 91 47.04 -16.48 55.80
CA ASN A 91 45.74 -15.82 55.59
C ASN A 91 45.41 -15.71 54.09
N LEU A 92 46.38 -15.32 53.26
CA LEU A 92 46.21 -15.24 51.82
C LEU A 92 45.87 -16.61 51.23
N LEU A 93 46.66 -17.64 51.54
CA LEU A 93 46.46 -19.00 51.02
C LEU A 93 45.12 -19.60 51.47
N SER A 94 44.70 -19.33 52.71
CA SER A 94 43.40 -19.78 53.24
C SER A 94 42.22 -19.08 52.55
N ASN A 95 42.32 -17.77 52.33
CA ASN A 95 41.31 -17.02 51.57
C ASN A 95 41.24 -17.51 50.12
N THR A 96 42.38 -17.77 49.49
CA THR A 96 42.48 -18.33 48.14
C THR A 96 41.80 -19.68 48.04
N LEU A 97 42.11 -20.60 48.96
CA LEU A 97 41.52 -21.94 48.98
C LEU A 97 40.00 -21.86 49.14
N HIS A 98 39.51 -20.94 49.98
CA HIS A 98 38.08 -20.72 50.14
C HIS A 98 37.44 -20.23 48.83
N THR A 99 38.01 -19.22 48.19
CA THR A 99 37.51 -18.69 46.91
C THR A 99 37.58 -19.74 45.79
N PHE A 100 38.66 -20.50 45.69
CA PHE A 100 38.81 -21.55 44.67
C PHE A 100 37.79 -22.67 44.86
N ARG A 101 37.51 -23.08 46.10
CA ARG A 101 36.43 -24.04 46.39
C ARG A 101 35.04 -23.47 46.10
N ALA A 102 34.83 -22.17 46.26
CA ALA A 102 33.56 -21.51 45.93
C ALA A 102 33.36 -21.41 44.41
N VAL A 103 34.42 -21.12 43.65
CA VAL A 103 34.41 -21.08 42.19
C VAL A 103 34.32 -22.49 41.60
N GLN A 104 34.94 -23.48 42.25
CA GLN A 104 34.89 -24.89 41.84
C GLN A 104 33.43 -25.39 41.87
N GLY A 105 32.92 -25.76 40.69
CA GLY A 105 31.54 -26.25 40.56
C GLY A 105 30.48 -25.15 40.36
N ASN A 106 30.89 -23.88 40.21
CA ASN A 106 30.01 -22.75 39.92
C ASN A 106 30.49 -21.94 38.70
N GLU A 107 29.65 -21.06 38.17
CA GLU A 107 30.01 -20.14 37.08
C GLU A 107 30.98 -19.06 37.57
N LEU A 108 32.09 -18.86 36.84
CA LEU A 108 33.17 -17.91 37.17
C LEU A 108 32.68 -16.47 37.35
N ASP A 109 31.73 -16.03 36.52
CA ASP A 109 31.25 -14.65 36.46
C ASP A 109 30.59 -14.19 37.78
N LEU A 110 30.03 -15.13 38.56
CA LEU A 110 29.40 -14.86 39.85
C LEU A 110 30.41 -14.40 40.92
N TYR A 111 31.69 -14.72 40.76
CA TYR A 111 32.76 -14.43 41.73
C TYR A 111 33.71 -13.33 41.26
N ARG A 112 33.30 -12.53 40.26
CA ARG A 112 34.15 -11.49 39.64
C ARG A 112 34.73 -10.50 40.65
N SER A 113 33.92 -10.05 41.62
CA SER A 113 34.35 -9.07 42.61
C SER A 113 35.34 -9.67 43.60
N GLU A 114 35.06 -10.89 44.05
CA GLU A 114 35.86 -11.68 44.98
C GLU A 114 37.21 -12.06 44.37
N LEU A 115 37.24 -12.48 43.10
CA LEU A 115 38.46 -12.81 42.37
C LEU A 115 39.34 -11.56 42.13
N LYS A 116 38.74 -10.40 41.82
CA LYS A 116 39.48 -9.13 41.68
C LYS A 116 40.06 -8.63 43.01
N ALA A 117 39.30 -8.74 44.10
CA ALA A 117 39.79 -8.41 45.43
C ALA A 117 40.94 -9.33 45.86
N LEU A 118 40.76 -10.64 45.68
CA LEU A 118 41.79 -11.63 45.97
C LEU A 118 43.06 -11.42 45.12
N LYS A 119 42.92 -10.98 43.87
CA LYS A 119 44.04 -10.64 43.01
C LYS A 119 44.85 -9.45 43.53
N LEU A 120 44.17 -8.39 43.99
CA LEU A 120 44.82 -7.23 44.61
C LEU A 120 45.59 -7.64 45.87
N ASP A 121 44.98 -8.49 46.70
CA ASP A 121 45.62 -9.05 47.89
C ASP A 121 46.87 -9.86 47.52
N PHE A 122 46.80 -10.67 46.45
CA PHE A 122 47.95 -11.42 45.94
C PHE A 122 49.08 -10.52 45.44
N ASP A 123 48.77 -9.49 44.66
CA ASP A 123 49.77 -8.59 44.10
C ASP A 123 50.47 -7.78 45.20
N GLU A 124 49.74 -7.30 46.19
CA GLU A 124 50.31 -6.61 47.35
C GLU A 124 51.14 -7.58 48.21
N HIS A 125 50.69 -8.82 48.37
CA HIS A 125 51.42 -9.84 49.13
C HIS A 125 52.73 -10.24 48.45
N LEU A 126 52.74 -10.38 47.12
CA LEU A 126 53.94 -10.64 46.33
C LEU A 126 54.92 -9.46 46.41
N ARG A 127 54.42 -8.22 46.36
CA ARG A 127 55.24 -6.99 46.49
C ARG A 127 55.90 -6.85 47.85
N THR A 128 55.19 -7.21 48.92
CA THR A 128 55.69 -7.14 50.29
C THR A 128 56.57 -8.34 50.68
N ASN A 129 56.56 -9.41 49.89
CA ASN A 129 57.28 -10.65 50.19
C ASN A 129 58.06 -11.20 48.98
N PRO A 130 58.97 -10.43 48.36
CA PRO A 130 59.68 -10.85 47.15
C PRO A 130 60.61 -12.06 47.35
N ASP A 131 61.19 -12.21 48.55
CA ASP A 131 62.12 -13.30 48.88
C ASP A 131 61.44 -14.50 49.57
N SER A 132 60.16 -14.77 49.25
CA SER A 132 59.43 -15.90 49.85
C SER A 132 59.98 -17.26 49.40
N GLU A 133 60.11 -18.19 50.35
CA GLU A 133 60.54 -19.58 50.09
C GLU A 133 59.55 -20.34 49.18
N ILE A 134 58.29 -19.88 49.09
CA ILE A 134 57.24 -20.46 48.25
C ILE A 134 56.83 -19.55 47.08
N ILE A 135 57.68 -18.58 46.71
CA ILE A 135 57.38 -17.56 45.69
C ILE A 135 56.95 -18.16 44.34
N GLY A 136 57.51 -19.32 43.96
CA GLY A 136 57.13 -20.03 42.74
C GLY A 136 55.67 -20.49 42.73
N GLU A 137 55.16 -21.02 43.84
CA GLU A 137 53.75 -21.44 43.95
C GLU A 137 52.81 -20.23 44.07
N LEU A 138 53.22 -19.16 44.78
CA LEU A 138 52.45 -17.91 44.85
C LEU A 138 52.28 -17.27 43.47
N ASN A 139 53.35 -17.24 42.67
CA ASN A 139 53.29 -16.74 41.29
C ASN A 139 52.39 -17.61 40.40
N ARG A 140 52.41 -18.93 40.57
CA ARG A 140 51.52 -19.85 39.85
C ARG A 140 50.05 -19.59 40.18
N ILE A 141 49.71 -19.45 41.46
CA ILE A 141 48.34 -19.15 41.89
C ILE A 141 47.90 -17.77 41.38
N ASN A 142 48.80 -16.77 41.41
CA ASN A 142 48.52 -15.45 40.88
C ASN A 142 48.25 -15.47 39.36
N ALA A 143 48.95 -16.33 38.61
CA ALA A 143 48.71 -16.54 37.18
C ALA A 143 47.31 -17.16 36.94
N VAL A 144 46.93 -18.19 37.70
CA VAL A 144 45.58 -18.78 37.61
C VAL A 144 44.48 -17.75 37.92
N LEU A 145 44.68 -16.90 38.94
CA LEU A 145 43.77 -15.79 39.25
C LEU A 145 43.69 -14.76 38.11
N GLN A 146 44.82 -14.45 37.48
CA GLN A 146 44.88 -13.54 36.34
C GLN A 146 44.15 -14.13 35.11
N ASP A 147 44.28 -15.43 34.86
CA ASP A 147 43.58 -16.13 33.78
C ASP A 147 42.07 -16.08 34.00
N PHE A 148 41.58 -16.34 35.22
CA PHE A 148 40.15 -16.21 35.55
C PHE A 148 39.61 -14.80 35.35
N ILE A 149 40.34 -13.77 35.78
CA ILE A 149 39.93 -12.38 35.55
C ILE A 149 39.89 -12.07 34.06
N THR A 150 40.87 -12.56 33.30
CA THR A 150 40.95 -12.37 31.85
C THR A 150 39.78 -13.04 31.13
N ASP A 151 39.45 -14.28 31.50
CA ASP A 151 38.32 -15.03 30.94
C ASP A 151 36.97 -14.34 31.23
N ILE A 152 36.74 -13.91 32.48
CA ILE A 152 35.53 -13.17 32.87
C ILE A 152 35.40 -11.87 32.06
N GLU A 153 36.48 -11.10 31.91
CA GLU A 153 36.46 -9.86 31.14
C GLU A 153 36.32 -10.09 29.63
N GLN A 154 36.81 -11.20 29.10
CA GLN A 154 36.57 -11.59 27.71
C GLN A 154 35.12 -12.01 27.49
N ASN A 155 34.53 -12.80 28.39
CA ASN A 155 33.12 -13.21 28.32
C ASN A 155 32.18 -12.01 28.38
N LEU A 156 32.37 -11.09 29.34
CA LEU A 156 31.60 -9.86 29.46
C LEU A 156 31.64 -9.03 28.17
N ARG A 157 32.84 -8.82 27.61
CA ARG A 157 33.01 -8.10 26.34
C ARG A 157 32.28 -8.80 25.20
N ARG A 158 32.32 -10.13 25.13
CA ARG A 158 31.59 -10.91 24.12
C ARG A 158 30.08 -10.72 24.27
N THR A 159 29.54 -10.80 25.48
CA THR A 159 28.10 -10.60 25.73
C THR A 159 27.63 -9.18 25.37
N GLU A 160 28.41 -8.14 25.72
CA GLU A 160 28.11 -6.75 25.35
C GLU A 160 28.14 -6.55 23.83
N GLN A 161 29.08 -7.19 23.13
CA GLN A 161 29.17 -7.17 21.67
C GLN A 161 27.98 -7.88 21.02
N GLU A 162 27.61 -9.07 21.51
CA GLU A 162 26.44 -9.82 21.04
C GLU A 162 25.14 -9.01 21.22
N GLN A 163 24.98 -8.33 22.36
CA GLN A 163 23.84 -7.46 22.60
C GLN A 163 23.83 -6.26 21.64
N SER A 164 25.00 -5.67 21.36
CA SER A 164 25.12 -4.58 20.39
C SER A 164 24.75 -5.02 18.97
N VAL A 165 25.09 -6.25 18.58
CA VAL A 165 24.68 -6.84 17.29
C VAL A 165 23.16 -7.01 17.22
N ILE A 166 22.52 -7.46 18.30
CA ILE A 166 21.06 -7.59 18.36
C ILE A 166 20.40 -6.22 18.15
N LEU A 167 20.85 -5.19 18.88
CA LEU A 167 20.33 -3.83 18.74
C LEU A 167 20.57 -3.25 17.34
N ALA A 168 21.72 -3.53 16.72
CA ALA A 168 22.01 -3.10 15.35
C ALA A 168 21.08 -3.77 14.33
N ARG A 169 20.76 -5.07 14.50
CA ARG A 169 19.81 -5.79 13.66
C ARG A 169 18.38 -5.29 13.83
N GLU A 170 17.95 -5.02 15.07
CA GLU A 170 16.66 -4.39 15.34
C GLU A 170 16.56 -3.01 14.67
N LYS A 171 17.61 -2.21 14.79
CA LYS A 171 17.70 -0.91 14.12
C LYS A 171 17.65 -1.03 12.60
N TYR A 172 18.31 -2.03 12.02
CA TYR A 172 18.23 -2.31 10.59
C TYR A 172 16.80 -2.63 10.14
N GLU A 173 16.05 -3.44 10.89
CA GLU A 173 14.65 -3.74 10.55
C GLU A 173 13.73 -2.51 10.64
N VAL A 174 13.96 -1.61 11.59
CA VAL A 174 13.27 -0.32 11.68
C VAL A 174 13.60 0.58 10.48
N ASP A 175 14.88 0.65 10.09
CA ASP A 175 15.33 1.53 9.00
C ASP A 175 14.82 1.07 7.63
N LYS A 176 14.59 -0.23 7.44
CA LYS A 176 14.08 -0.80 6.18
C LYS A 176 12.69 -0.32 5.81
N VAL A 177 11.86 0.05 6.78
CA VAL A 177 10.46 0.46 6.57
C VAL A 177 10.26 1.98 6.60
N LEU A 178 11.34 2.75 6.75
CA LEU A 178 11.29 4.20 6.64
C LEU A 178 10.93 4.65 5.22
N GLU A 179 10.35 5.85 5.13
CA GLU A 179 10.17 6.54 3.85
C GLU A 179 11.51 6.75 3.16
N ILE A 180 11.53 6.71 1.83
CA ILE A 180 12.77 6.59 1.04
C ILE A 180 13.82 7.68 1.34
N ASP A 181 13.38 8.90 1.62
CA ASP A 181 14.25 10.04 1.90
C ASP A 181 15.01 9.88 3.23
N ASP A 182 14.35 9.30 4.25
CA ASP A 182 14.95 9.00 5.55
C ASP A 182 15.66 7.64 5.56
N LYS A 183 15.11 6.65 4.85
CA LYS A 183 15.64 5.27 4.74
C LYS A 183 17.10 5.24 4.29
N VAL A 184 17.45 5.93 3.19
CA VAL A 184 18.82 5.93 2.67
C VAL A 184 19.81 6.51 3.69
N LYS A 185 19.38 7.54 4.44
CA LYS A 185 20.22 8.22 5.42
C LYS A 185 20.44 7.34 6.65
N GLU A 186 19.38 6.77 7.20
CA GLU A 186 19.48 5.95 8.42
C GLU A 186 20.14 4.60 8.15
N LEU A 187 19.87 3.95 7.01
CA LEU A 187 20.57 2.71 6.63
C LEU A 187 22.10 2.90 6.52
N LYS A 188 22.58 4.06 6.07
CA LYS A 188 24.02 4.35 6.05
C LYS A 188 24.64 4.40 7.44
N LYS A 189 23.95 5.01 8.40
CA LYS A 189 24.41 5.05 9.80
C LYS A 189 24.41 3.65 10.40
N THR A 190 23.37 2.87 10.13
CA THR A 190 23.29 1.48 10.56
C THR A 190 24.40 0.66 9.92
N HIS A 191 24.69 0.86 8.63
CA HIS A 191 25.83 0.23 7.96
C HIS A 191 27.18 0.57 8.63
N GLU A 192 27.42 1.84 8.96
CA GLU A 192 28.61 2.29 9.70
C GLU A 192 28.71 1.58 11.06
N TRP A 193 27.60 1.44 11.78
CA TRP A 193 27.56 0.71 13.04
C TRP A 193 27.92 -0.78 12.88
N PHE A 194 27.42 -1.45 11.84
CA PHE A 194 27.82 -2.84 11.55
C PHE A 194 29.31 -2.95 11.19
N LEU A 195 29.88 -1.98 10.46
CA LEU A 195 31.31 -1.94 10.16
C LEU A 195 32.16 -1.73 11.42
N GLU A 196 31.73 -0.85 12.33
CA GLU A 196 32.38 -0.65 13.62
C GLU A 196 32.39 -1.95 14.43
N LEU A 197 31.25 -2.64 14.53
CA LEU A 197 31.15 -3.93 15.22
C LEU A 197 32.03 -5.01 14.56
N ALA A 198 32.04 -5.09 13.23
CA ALA A 198 32.87 -6.03 12.48
C ALA A 198 34.37 -5.74 12.63
N SER A 199 34.77 -4.51 12.98
CA SER A 199 36.16 -4.15 13.21
C SER A 199 36.71 -4.62 14.56
N LEU A 200 35.84 -5.06 15.49
CA LEU A 200 36.22 -5.46 16.85
C LEU A 200 36.98 -6.79 16.90
N SER A 201 36.68 -7.74 16.00
CA SER A 201 37.42 -9.01 15.89
C SER A 201 37.22 -9.71 14.53
N PRO A 202 38.11 -10.64 14.13
CA PRO A 202 37.92 -11.45 12.92
C PRO A 202 36.63 -12.29 12.93
N GLU A 203 36.26 -12.86 14.10
CA GLU A 203 35.05 -13.66 14.27
C GLU A 203 33.79 -12.82 14.07
N MET A 204 33.77 -11.59 14.60
CA MET A 204 32.67 -10.63 14.38
C MET A 204 32.54 -10.24 12.91
N ARG A 205 33.66 -10.06 12.22
CA ARG A 205 33.67 -9.76 10.78
C ARG A 205 33.03 -10.88 9.97
N GLU A 206 33.36 -12.13 10.25
CA GLU A 206 32.75 -13.30 9.60
C GLU A 206 31.26 -13.41 9.93
N GLN A 207 30.89 -13.18 11.19
CA GLN A 207 29.49 -13.22 11.63
C GLN A 207 28.61 -12.16 10.96
N LEU A 208 29.14 -10.97 10.69
CA LEU A 208 28.40 -9.81 10.17
C LEU A 208 28.52 -9.61 8.66
N GLU A 209 29.33 -10.42 7.96
CA GLU A 209 29.61 -10.25 6.52
C GLU A 209 28.33 -10.23 5.67
N HIS A 210 27.40 -11.15 5.97
CA HIS A 210 26.11 -11.22 5.29
C HIS A 210 25.22 -10.00 5.59
N ASP A 211 25.18 -9.55 6.85
CA ASP A 211 24.38 -8.39 7.26
C ASP A 211 24.88 -7.11 6.59
N ILE A 212 26.20 -6.89 6.60
CA ILE A 212 26.86 -5.78 5.91
C ILE A 212 26.50 -5.79 4.43
N SER A 213 26.69 -6.93 3.76
CA SER A 213 26.39 -7.09 2.33
C SER A 213 24.91 -6.83 2.01
N ALA A 214 24.00 -7.27 2.88
CA ALA A 214 22.56 -7.05 2.73
C ALA A 214 22.21 -5.56 2.87
N ILE A 215 22.78 -4.86 3.86
CA ILE A 215 22.58 -3.42 4.05
C ILE A 215 23.13 -2.63 2.87
N GLU A 216 24.32 -2.95 2.37
CA GLU A 216 24.91 -2.29 1.18
C GLU A 216 24.02 -2.44 -0.05
N ARG A 217 23.48 -3.65 -0.26
CA ARG A 217 22.52 -3.91 -1.34
C ARG A 217 21.26 -3.07 -1.16
N GLU A 218 20.70 -3.04 0.04
CA GLU A 218 19.49 -2.28 0.35
C GLU A 218 19.70 -0.77 0.12
N ILE A 219 20.83 -0.20 0.56
CA ILE A 219 21.19 1.20 0.32
C ILE A 219 21.27 1.49 -1.18
N ARG A 220 21.90 0.61 -1.96
CA ARG A 220 22.00 0.79 -3.42
C ARG A 220 20.62 0.79 -4.07
N VAL A 221 19.79 -0.20 -3.75
CA VAL A 221 18.42 -0.31 -4.29
C VAL A 221 17.59 0.90 -3.87
N ALA A 222 17.67 1.32 -2.61
CA ALA A 222 16.94 2.49 -2.10
C ALA A 222 17.33 3.79 -2.81
N LYS A 223 18.62 4.01 -3.11
CA LYS A 223 19.07 5.17 -3.92
C LYS A 223 18.50 5.16 -5.34
N GLU A 224 18.50 4.01 -5.99
CA GLU A 224 17.91 3.86 -7.32
C GLU A 224 16.39 4.14 -7.29
N SER A 225 15.70 3.61 -6.27
CA SER A 225 14.27 3.86 -6.02
C SER A 225 13.98 5.33 -5.75
N GLN A 226 14.81 6.03 -4.97
CA GLN A 226 14.65 7.46 -4.68
C GLN A 226 14.61 8.28 -5.97
N VAL A 227 15.61 8.10 -6.85
CA VAL A 227 15.68 8.80 -8.15
C VAL A 227 14.50 8.42 -9.06
N LYS A 228 14.03 7.17 -8.98
CA LYS A 228 12.87 6.72 -9.77
C LYS A 228 11.58 7.37 -9.28
N LEU A 229 11.32 7.36 -7.98
CA LEU A 229 10.09 7.89 -7.38
C LEU A 229 10.00 9.42 -7.49
N GLU A 230 11.13 10.13 -7.49
CA GLU A 230 11.16 11.59 -7.76
C GLU A 230 10.67 11.98 -9.15
N LYS A 231 10.73 11.05 -10.12
CA LYS A 231 10.28 11.29 -11.50
C LYS A 231 8.79 10.97 -11.71
N TRP A 232 8.11 10.39 -10.73
CA TRP A 232 6.70 10.06 -10.86
C TRP A 232 5.87 11.34 -10.84
N ASP A 233 4.80 11.37 -11.62
CA ASP A 233 3.97 12.56 -11.72
C ASP A 233 3.25 12.83 -10.40
N ILE A 234 3.26 14.09 -9.99
CA ILE A 234 2.54 14.61 -8.81
C ILE A 234 1.57 15.73 -9.19
N SER A 235 1.40 16.02 -10.49
CA SER A 235 0.56 17.11 -10.99
C SER A 235 -0.89 16.99 -10.49
N THR A 236 -1.42 15.76 -10.41
CA THR A 236 -2.79 15.47 -9.95
C THR A 236 -3.00 15.75 -8.47
N ILE A 237 -1.94 15.77 -7.65
CA ILE A 237 -2.03 16.04 -6.21
C ILE A 237 -2.52 17.47 -5.93
N SER A 238 -2.16 18.42 -6.79
CA SER A 238 -2.62 19.82 -6.67
C SER A 238 -4.14 19.95 -6.78
N THR A 239 -4.80 19.06 -7.51
CA THR A 239 -6.25 19.02 -7.67
C THR A 239 -6.95 18.64 -6.37
N ILE A 240 -6.36 17.72 -5.59
CA ILE A 240 -6.93 17.24 -4.31
C ILE A 240 -7.02 18.40 -3.30
N SER A 241 -6.00 19.26 -3.26
CA SER A 241 -5.94 20.38 -2.32
C SER A 241 -7.00 21.47 -2.58
N ASN A 242 -7.63 21.46 -3.76
CA ASN A 242 -8.69 22.40 -4.14
C ASN A 242 -10.11 21.88 -3.82
N ILE A 243 -10.23 20.67 -3.28
CA ILE A 243 -11.52 20.06 -2.97
C ILE A 243 -12.10 20.71 -1.71
N SER A 244 -13.27 21.33 -1.84
CA SER A 244 -13.96 21.97 -0.72
C SER A 244 -14.54 20.92 0.24
N GLN A 245 -14.53 21.18 1.54
CA GLN A 245 -15.28 20.34 2.49
C GLN A 245 -16.79 20.26 2.15
N ASN A 246 -17.34 21.25 1.41
CA ASN A 246 -18.73 21.25 0.96
C ASN A 246 -19.03 20.24 -0.17
N SER A 247 -18.01 19.66 -0.81
CA SER A 247 -18.17 18.58 -1.80
C SER A 247 -18.11 17.17 -1.18
N ILE A 248 -17.90 17.05 0.14
CA ILE A 248 -17.85 15.75 0.81
C ILE A 248 -19.27 15.18 0.97
N THR A 249 -19.51 14.04 0.32
CA THR A 249 -20.81 13.34 0.39
C THR A 249 -20.87 12.28 1.50
N ASP A 250 -19.72 11.76 1.95
CA ASP A 250 -19.60 10.79 3.03
C ASP A 250 -18.46 11.19 3.99
N PRO A 251 -18.65 11.17 5.32
CA PRO A 251 -17.54 11.29 6.25
C PRO A 251 -16.71 10.00 6.27
N PHE A 252 -15.41 10.14 6.52
CA PHE A 252 -14.53 9.00 6.77
C PHE A 252 -14.66 8.53 8.22
N VAL A 253 -15.15 7.32 8.43
CA VAL A 253 -15.44 6.77 9.76
C VAL A 253 -15.10 5.28 9.82
N GLY A 254 -14.81 4.79 11.02
CA GLY A 254 -14.43 3.39 11.28
C GLY A 254 -12.92 3.12 11.22
N TYR A 255 -12.14 4.02 10.64
CA TYR A 255 -10.68 3.94 10.55
C TYR A 255 -10.05 5.29 10.89
N LYS A 256 -8.79 5.28 11.30
CA LYS A 256 -8.04 6.52 11.55
C LYS A 256 -7.65 7.22 10.26
N ARG A 257 -7.21 6.45 9.27
CA ARG A 257 -6.71 6.97 8.00
C ARG A 257 -6.84 5.94 6.90
N GLN A 258 -7.10 6.42 5.69
CA GLN A 258 -6.99 5.66 4.46
C GLN A 258 -5.59 5.88 3.88
N ILE A 259 -4.97 4.80 3.40
CA ILE A 259 -3.68 4.84 2.71
C ILE A 259 -3.92 4.30 1.32
N ILE A 260 -3.73 5.14 0.31
CA ILE A 260 -3.79 4.75 -1.11
C ILE A 260 -2.37 4.45 -1.55
N MET A 261 -2.13 3.20 -1.95
CA MET A 261 -0.85 2.73 -2.45
C MET A 261 -0.93 2.64 -3.98
N THR A 262 -0.23 3.53 -4.67
CA THR A 262 -0.10 3.53 -6.13
C THR A 262 1.18 2.82 -6.53
N THR A 263 1.06 1.78 -7.36
CA THR A 263 2.16 0.85 -7.64
C THR A 263 2.95 1.19 -8.91
N GLU A 264 2.44 2.07 -9.76
CA GLU A 264 3.04 2.33 -11.07
C GLU A 264 3.01 3.81 -11.44
N ASN A 265 3.94 4.20 -12.33
CA ASN A 265 4.01 5.54 -12.89
C ASN A 265 3.11 5.62 -14.12
N ASP A 266 1.81 5.58 -13.88
CA ASP A 266 0.78 5.49 -14.91
C ASP A 266 -0.24 6.64 -14.77
N PRO A 267 -0.52 7.39 -15.86
CA PRO A 267 -1.44 8.53 -15.81
C PRO A 267 -2.86 8.19 -15.32
N ASP A 268 -3.39 7.01 -15.67
CA ASP A 268 -4.74 6.63 -15.27
C ASP A 268 -4.79 6.37 -13.76
N LEU A 269 -3.78 5.68 -13.21
CA LEU A 269 -3.65 5.48 -11.76
C LEU A 269 -3.47 6.81 -10.99
N PHE A 270 -2.80 7.81 -11.58
CA PHE A 270 -2.65 9.14 -10.97
C PHE A 270 -3.93 9.96 -10.96
N GLN A 271 -4.82 9.75 -11.93
CA GLN A 271 -6.16 10.30 -11.89
C GLN A 271 -6.98 9.60 -10.81
N ASP A 272 -6.98 8.26 -10.83
CA ASP A 272 -7.75 7.44 -9.89
C ASP A 272 -7.40 7.74 -8.43
N GLN A 273 -6.11 7.82 -8.09
CA GLN A 273 -5.72 8.14 -6.71
C GLN A 273 -6.22 9.53 -6.28
N SER A 274 -6.27 10.51 -7.19
CA SER A 274 -6.72 11.86 -6.90
C SER A 274 -8.21 11.86 -6.59
N GLU A 275 -9.01 11.17 -7.41
CA GLU A 275 -10.45 11.04 -7.17
C GLU A 275 -10.75 10.25 -5.90
N LEU A 276 -10.01 9.16 -5.67
CA LEU A 276 -10.10 8.34 -4.47
C LEU A 276 -9.78 9.13 -3.20
N ALA A 277 -8.72 9.93 -3.22
CA ALA A 277 -8.33 10.79 -2.11
C ALA A 277 -9.30 11.95 -1.93
N GLY A 278 -9.83 12.49 -3.02
CA GLY A 278 -10.82 13.56 -3.02
C GLY A 278 -12.12 13.22 -2.31
N LYS A 279 -12.42 11.92 -2.15
CA LYS A 279 -13.54 11.48 -1.30
C LYS A 279 -13.31 11.80 0.18
N TYR A 280 -12.08 11.70 0.67
CA TYR A 280 -11.71 11.92 2.08
C TYR A 280 -10.34 12.62 2.18
N PRO A 281 -10.22 13.88 1.71
CA PRO A 281 -8.93 14.54 1.57
C PRO A 281 -8.17 14.63 2.91
N ASP A 282 -8.86 15.04 3.97
CA ASP A 282 -8.30 15.21 5.32
C ASP A 282 -7.95 13.89 6.01
N ASN A 283 -8.41 12.74 5.49
CA ASN A 283 -8.21 11.41 6.07
C ASN A 283 -7.47 10.44 5.15
N THR A 284 -6.83 10.95 4.08
CA THR A 284 -6.13 10.11 3.11
C THR A 284 -4.63 10.44 3.09
N THR A 285 -3.80 9.40 3.06
CA THR A 285 -2.39 9.46 2.68
C THR A 285 -2.23 8.75 1.34
N ILE A 286 -1.49 9.34 0.40
CA ILE A 286 -1.09 8.67 -0.86
C ILE A 286 0.38 8.31 -0.77
N VAL A 287 0.67 7.06 -1.08
CA VAL A 287 2.01 6.48 -1.10
C VAL A 287 2.31 5.95 -2.51
N TYR A 288 3.42 6.40 -3.08
CA TYR A 288 3.99 5.78 -4.27
C TYR A 288 4.92 4.68 -3.82
N MET A 289 4.69 3.46 -4.28
CA MET A 289 5.46 2.29 -3.85
C MET A 289 6.00 1.52 -5.05
N ASP A 290 7.31 1.35 -5.08
CA ASP A 290 7.96 0.59 -6.13
C ASP A 290 7.94 -0.93 -5.87
N LYS A 291 8.46 -1.71 -6.81
CA LYS A 291 8.49 -3.18 -6.69
C LYS A 291 9.27 -3.68 -5.47
N ASN A 292 10.29 -2.94 -5.03
CA ASN A 292 11.15 -3.34 -3.92
C ASN A 292 10.55 -2.95 -2.56
N GLY A 293 9.35 -2.34 -2.53
CA GLY A 293 8.72 -1.85 -1.31
C GLY A 293 9.28 -0.52 -0.81
N ASN A 294 10.16 0.13 -1.59
CA ASN A 294 10.58 1.50 -1.31
C ASN A 294 9.44 2.45 -1.65
N TYR A 295 9.17 3.40 -0.76
CA TYR A 295 8.02 4.26 -0.91
C TYR A 295 8.29 5.72 -0.59
N LYS A 296 7.44 6.57 -1.16
CA LYS A 296 7.39 8.01 -0.91
C LYS A 296 5.96 8.44 -0.63
N VAL A 297 5.76 9.23 0.40
CA VAL A 297 4.47 9.85 0.71
C VAL A 297 4.36 11.13 -0.12
N VAL A 298 3.32 11.21 -0.95
CA VAL A 298 3.12 12.36 -1.87
C VAL A 298 1.93 13.24 -1.50
N TYR A 299 1.06 12.77 -0.61
CA TYR A 299 -0.09 13.51 -0.10
C TYR A 299 -0.46 13.03 1.30
N GLY A 300 -0.90 13.94 2.15
CA GLY A 300 -1.35 13.65 3.51
C GLY A 300 -0.20 13.49 4.52
N LEU A 301 -0.51 12.87 5.67
CA LEU A 301 0.47 12.64 6.73
C LEU A 301 1.46 11.54 6.33
N LYS A 302 2.72 11.69 6.77
CA LYS A 302 3.69 10.58 6.76
C LYS A 302 3.16 9.41 7.59
N LEU A 303 3.55 8.19 7.25
CA LEU A 303 3.01 6.97 7.88
C LEU A 303 3.27 6.93 9.39
N ASP A 304 4.47 7.32 9.82
CA ASP A 304 4.90 7.40 11.22
C ASP A 304 4.21 8.53 12.03
N GLN A 305 3.54 9.45 11.34
CA GLN A 305 2.79 10.56 11.94
C GLN A 305 1.29 10.29 12.03
N ILE A 306 0.83 9.14 11.53
CA ILE A 306 -0.58 8.76 11.62
C ILE A 306 -0.93 8.43 13.07
N SER A 307 -2.05 8.99 13.55
CA SER A 307 -2.54 8.66 14.89
C SER A 307 -2.85 7.16 15.02
N LYS A 308 -2.41 6.57 16.13
CA LYS A 308 -2.62 5.17 16.49
C LYS A 308 -4.06 4.68 16.27
N GLY A 309 -4.20 3.49 15.71
CA GLY A 309 -5.48 2.80 15.50
C GLY A 309 -5.61 2.09 14.15
N ASP A 310 -6.83 1.72 13.81
CA ASP A 310 -7.11 0.90 12.63
C ASP A 310 -6.96 1.68 11.31
N LEU A 311 -6.25 1.09 10.36
CA LEU A 311 -5.94 1.64 9.04
C LEU A 311 -6.68 0.89 7.93
N LYS A 312 -6.99 1.63 6.85
CA LYS A 312 -7.54 1.09 5.61
C LYS A 312 -6.56 1.33 4.47
N VAL A 313 -5.97 0.26 3.95
CA VAL A 313 -5.11 0.31 2.77
C VAL A 313 -5.96 0.07 1.52
N LEU A 314 -5.78 0.90 0.50
CA LEU A 314 -6.38 0.75 -0.82
C LEU A 314 -5.24 0.58 -1.83
N ILE A 315 -5.25 -0.54 -2.54
CA ILE A 315 -4.26 -0.82 -3.59
C ILE A 315 -4.81 -0.25 -4.89
N ASN A 316 -4.12 0.74 -5.43
CA ASN A 316 -4.43 1.43 -6.68
C ASN A 316 -3.46 0.93 -7.76
N ALA A 317 -3.93 -0.01 -8.57
CA ALA A 317 -3.12 -0.74 -9.53
C ALA A 317 -4.01 -1.34 -10.61
N HIS A 318 -3.47 -1.49 -11.82
CA HIS A 318 -4.11 -2.28 -12.87
C HIS A 318 -4.19 -3.76 -12.49
N GLY A 319 -5.17 -4.45 -13.05
CA GLY A 319 -5.37 -5.87 -12.83
C GLY A 319 -5.70 -6.55 -14.15
N GLU A 320 -4.98 -7.65 -14.43
CA GLU A 320 -5.16 -8.45 -15.63
C GLU A 320 -5.06 -9.93 -15.25
N SER A 321 -5.83 -10.79 -15.92
CA SER A 321 -5.70 -12.25 -15.79
C SER A 321 -5.77 -12.77 -14.34
N ARG A 322 -6.58 -12.14 -13.49
CA ARG A 322 -6.76 -12.48 -12.06
C ARG A 322 -5.54 -12.20 -11.17
N GLU A 323 -4.64 -11.32 -11.61
CA GLU A 323 -3.44 -10.88 -10.88
C GLU A 323 -3.32 -9.34 -10.94
N ILE A 324 -2.56 -8.77 -10.01
CA ILE A 324 -2.20 -7.34 -10.07
C ILE A 324 -1.04 -7.21 -11.05
N GLU A 325 -1.14 -6.28 -12.01
CA GLU A 325 -0.09 -6.11 -13.01
C GLU A 325 1.25 -5.75 -12.37
N ASN A 326 2.32 -6.33 -12.93
CA ASN A 326 3.70 -6.11 -12.52
C ASN A 326 3.99 -6.28 -11.01
N ARG A 327 3.14 -7.01 -10.28
CA ARG A 327 3.34 -7.31 -8.85
C ARG A 327 2.92 -8.73 -8.50
N SER A 328 3.81 -9.46 -7.83
CA SER A 328 3.47 -10.74 -7.23
C SER A 328 2.63 -10.57 -5.97
N ILE A 329 1.95 -11.64 -5.54
CA ILE A 329 1.18 -11.65 -4.29
C ILE A 329 2.09 -11.42 -3.07
N GLU A 330 3.29 -12.00 -3.09
CA GLU A 330 4.29 -11.85 -2.05
C GLU A 330 4.81 -10.41 -1.97
N GLU A 331 5.00 -9.76 -3.12
CA GLU A 331 5.35 -8.33 -3.19
C GLU A 331 4.22 -7.48 -2.58
N ILE A 332 2.97 -7.70 -2.97
CA ILE A 332 1.82 -6.96 -2.41
C ILE A 332 1.68 -7.19 -0.89
N ALA A 333 1.89 -8.41 -0.42
CA ALA A 333 1.87 -8.71 1.01
C ALA A 333 2.99 -8.01 1.78
N GLU A 334 4.21 -7.99 1.23
CA GLU A 334 5.35 -7.25 1.78
C GLU A 334 5.08 -5.75 1.82
N HIS A 335 4.56 -5.19 0.73
CA HIS A 335 4.20 -3.77 0.59
C HIS A 335 3.19 -3.32 1.65
N ILE A 336 2.15 -4.12 1.89
CA ILE A 336 1.17 -3.86 2.95
C ILE A 336 1.80 -3.97 4.34
N SER A 337 2.70 -4.94 4.56
CA SER A 337 3.44 -5.10 5.82
C SER A 337 4.42 -3.94 6.08
N ILE A 338 5.04 -3.38 5.03
CA ILE A 338 5.85 -2.16 5.16
C ILE A 338 4.98 -1.00 5.62
N ILE A 339 3.79 -0.82 5.05
CA ILE A 339 2.84 0.23 5.48
C ILE A 339 2.43 0.05 6.94
N ASP A 340 2.09 -1.18 7.34
CA ASP A 340 1.68 -1.53 8.70
C ASP A 340 2.78 -1.21 9.72
N ARG A 341 4.02 -1.65 9.45
CA ARG A 341 5.19 -1.38 10.29
C ARG A 341 5.57 0.10 10.33
N ALA A 342 5.54 0.78 9.19
CA ALA A 342 5.86 2.20 9.10
C ALA A 342 4.88 3.10 9.87
N ALA A 343 3.64 2.65 10.05
CA ALA A 343 2.64 3.36 10.85
C ALA A 343 2.78 3.13 12.37
N GLY A 344 3.67 2.23 12.80
CA GLY A 344 3.99 1.93 14.19
C GLY A 344 3.11 0.84 14.84
N GLU A 345 3.59 0.27 15.95
CA GLU A 345 3.02 -0.92 16.61
C GLU A 345 1.56 -0.80 17.06
N ASP A 346 1.10 0.42 17.35
CA ASP A 346 -0.28 0.68 17.77
C ASP A 346 -1.22 1.00 16.59
N SER A 347 -0.72 0.92 15.36
CA SER A 347 -1.49 1.04 14.13
C SER A 347 -1.65 -0.33 13.50
N ASN A 348 -2.84 -0.64 12.97
CA ASN A 348 -3.11 -1.96 12.41
C ASN A 348 -3.87 -1.86 11.09
N VAL A 349 -3.37 -2.49 10.03
CA VAL A 349 -4.10 -2.61 8.76
C VAL A 349 -5.27 -3.59 8.93
N ARG A 350 -6.47 -3.07 9.19
CA ARG A 350 -7.70 -3.88 9.35
C ARG A 350 -8.43 -4.14 8.05
N LYS A 351 -8.21 -3.31 7.04
CA LYS A 351 -8.88 -3.43 5.74
C LYS A 351 -7.89 -3.19 4.61
N VAL A 352 -7.88 -4.11 3.66
CA VAL A 352 -7.25 -3.92 2.35
C VAL A 352 -8.36 -3.91 1.29
N SER A 353 -8.37 -2.90 0.45
CA SER A 353 -9.27 -2.78 -0.69
C SER A 353 -8.48 -2.80 -1.98
N LEU A 354 -8.53 -3.93 -2.70
CA LEU A 354 -7.92 -4.07 -4.01
C LEU A 354 -8.80 -3.36 -5.04
N ALA A 355 -8.41 -2.16 -5.47
CA ALA A 355 -9.11 -1.37 -6.48
C ALA A 355 -8.54 -1.66 -7.89
N SER A 356 -8.28 -2.94 -8.17
CA SER A 356 -7.76 -3.45 -9.44
C SER A 356 -8.82 -4.28 -10.14
N CYS A 357 -8.82 -4.24 -11.48
CA CYS A 357 -9.76 -4.96 -12.32
C CYS A 357 -9.61 -6.49 -12.18
N SER A 358 -10.74 -7.19 -12.18
CA SER A 358 -10.81 -8.62 -12.57
C SER A 358 -9.90 -9.62 -11.81
N LEU A 359 -9.50 -9.32 -10.56
CA LEU A 359 -8.60 -10.16 -9.74
C LEU A 359 -9.19 -11.50 -9.29
N GLY A 360 -10.53 -11.60 -9.17
CA GLY A 360 -11.20 -12.81 -8.73
C GLY A 360 -11.00 -13.18 -7.24
N GLY A 361 -11.85 -14.08 -6.72
CA GLY A 361 -11.77 -14.50 -5.31
C GLY A 361 -10.55 -15.36 -4.95
N GLY A 362 -9.95 -16.04 -5.94
CA GLY A 362 -8.76 -16.88 -5.75
C GLY A 362 -7.51 -16.10 -5.36
N TYR A 363 -7.37 -14.87 -5.87
CA TYR A 363 -6.27 -13.97 -5.50
C TYR A 363 -6.24 -13.69 -3.99
N VAL A 364 -7.39 -13.33 -3.42
CA VAL A 364 -7.51 -13.01 -1.99
C VAL A 364 -7.21 -14.23 -1.10
N LYS A 365 -7.61 -15.43 -1.53
CA LYS A 365 -7.33 -16.67 -0.79
C LYS A 365 -5.83 -17.00 -0.71
N ARG A 366 -5.03 -16.50 -1.66
CA ARG A 366 -3.55 -16.59 -1.63
C ARG A 366 -2.93 -15.42 -0.85
N LEU A 367 -3.47 -14.20 -1.01
CA LEU A 367 -2.94 -13.00 -0.33
C LEU A 367 -3.11 -13.04 1.19
N LEU A 368 -4.26 -13.47 1.71
CA LEU A 368 -4.54 -13.49 3.15
C LEU A 368 -3.51 -14.31 3.97
N PRO A 369 -3.14 -15.54 3.56
CA PRO A 369 -2.05 -16.28 4.18
C PRO A 369 -0.70 -15.57 4.14
N GLU A 370 -0.34 -14.94 3.01
CA GLU A 370 0.92 -14.19 2.89
C GLU A 370 0.94 -12.97 3.81
N LEU A 371 -0.16 -12.22 3.91
CA LEU A 371 -0.30 -11.12 4.88
C LEU A 371 -0.07 -11.59 6.31
N ARG A 372 -0.68 -12.73 6.69
CA ARG A 372 -0.49 -13.30 8.04
C ARG A 372 0.98 -13.68 8.29
N LYS A 373 1.67 -14.26 7.32
CA LYS A 373 3.12 -14.58 7.43
C LYS A 373 3.97 -13.31 7.64
N LYS A 374 3.50 -12.17 7.14
CA LYS A 374 4.16 -10.85 7.26
C LYS A 374 3.70 -10.02 8.47
N GLY A 375 3.01 -10.64 9.43
CA GLY A 375 2.53 -9.99 10.66
C GLY A 375 1.16 -9.30 10.53
N VAL A 376 0.57 -9.25 9.34
CA VAL A 376 -0.71 -8.58 9.05
C VAL A 376 -1.86 -9.60 9.15
N GLY A 377 -2.24 -9.95 10.40
CA GLY A 377 -3.04 -11.15 10.68
C GLY A 377 -4.57 -10.98 10.75
N ASN A 378 -5.08 -9.79 11.09
CA ASN A 378 -6.52 -9.54 11.31
C ASN A 378 -7.04 -8.48 10.33
N THR A 379 -6.94 -8.83 9.06
CA THR A 379 -7.25 -7.94 7.93
C THR A 379 -8.37 -8.54 7.08
N LYS A 380 -9.34 -7.69 6.72
CA LYS A 380 -10.36 -8.00 5.73
C LYS A 380 -9.88 -7.54 4.37
N VAL A 381 -9.95 -8.38 3.34
CA VAL A 381 -9.50 -8.04 1.98
C VAL A 381 -10.70 -8.04 1.04
N SER A 382 -10.99 -6.88 0.43
CA SER A 382 -12.04 -6.77 -0.60
C SER A 382 -11.46 -6.72 -2.01
N VAL A 383 -12.08 -7.45 -2.93
CA VAL A 383 -11.66 -7.63 -4.32
C VAL A 383 -12.82 -7.36 -5.29
N ARG A 384 -12.50 -6.93 -6.51
CA ARG A 384 -13.43 -6.75 -7.61
C ARG A 384 -13.32 -7.94 -8.56
N LEU A 385 -14.46 -8.47 -8.97
CA LEU A 385 -14.54 -9.64 -9.84
C LEU A 385 -14.61 -9.29 -11.33
N ALA A 386 -14.84 -8.01 -11.63
CA ALA A 386 -14.87 -7.45 -12.98
C ALA A 386 -14.17 -6.08 -12.97
N ASP A 387 -14.25 -5.36 -14.09
CA ASP A 387 -13.54 -4.10 -14.26
C ASP A 387 -14.08 -3.03 -13.33
N VAL A 388 -13.18 -2.25 -12.75
CA VAL A 388 -13.51 -1.21 -11.78
C VAL A 388 -13.25 0.15 -12.38
N LEU A 389 -14.21 1.05 -12.21
CA LEU A 389 -14.10 2.45 -12.57
C LEU A 389 -14.13 3.31 -11.31
N ILE A 390 -13.21 4.26 -11.22
CA ILE A 390 -13.24 5.32 -10.22
C ILE A 390 -13.98 6.53 -10.80
N LEU A 391 -15.03 6.97 -10.11
CA LEU A 391 -15.79 8.16 -10.49
C LEU A 391 -15.11 9.44 -9.98
N PRO A 392 -15.43 10.63 -10.55
CA PRO A 392 -14.91 11.93 -10.09
C PRO A 392 -15.30 12.36 -8.66
N ASP A 393 -16.01 11.51 -7.91
CA ASP A 393 -16.31 11.69 -6.49
C ASP A 393 -15.65 10.59 -5.61
N GLY A 394 -14.69 9.86 -6.19
CA GLY A 394 -13.92 8.77 -5.57
C GLY A 394 -14.71 7.48 -5.32
N ARG A 395 -15.97 7.41 -5.77
CA ARG A 395 -16.76 6.17 -5.71
C ARG A 395 -16.28 5.17 -6.76
N LYS A 396 -16.50 3.89 -6.46
CA LYS A 396 -16.11 2.78 -7.31
C LYS A 396 -17.37 2.18 -7.93
N MET A 397 -17.39 2.13 -9.24
CA MET A 397 -18.37 1.38 -10.03
C MET A 397 -17.72 0.12 -10.56
N ILE A 398 -18.47 -0.96 -10.69
CA ILE A 398 -17.95 -2.21 -11.28
C ILE A 398 -18.70 -2.45 -12.58
N MET A 399 -18.00 -2.54 -13.69
CA MET A 399 -18.57 -2.77 -15.03
C MET A 399 -18.78 -4.26 -15.23
N ASP A 400 -19.95 -4.66 -15.70
CA ASP A 400 -20.31 -6.07 -15.91
C ASP A 400 -20.47 -6.36 -17.40
N SER A 401 -19.41 -6.82 -18.05
CA SER A 401 -19.38 -7.02 -19.51
C SER A 401 -20.40 -8.04 -20.04
N GLU A 402 -20.96 -8.92 -19.20
CA GLU A 402 -21.93 -9.94 -19.61
C GLU A 402 -23.38 -9.42 -19.67
N GLU A 403 -23.73 -8.38 -18.91
CA GLU A 403 -25.10 -7.83 -18.82
C GLU A 403 -25.26 -6.45 -19.49
N GLY A 404 -24.16 -5.86 -19.97
CA GLY A 404 -24.10 -4.54 -20.60
C GLY A 404 -23.16 -3.58 -19.86
N ILE A 405 -22.75 -2.48 -20.50
CA ILE A 405 -21.73 -1.54 -20.00
C ILE A 405 -22.20 -0.77 -18.73
N SER A 406 -23.45 -0.94 -18.29
CA SER A 406 -23.99 -0.25 -17.11
C SER A 406 -23.24 -0.65 -15.83
N GLY A 407 -22.46 0.29 -15.29
CA GLY A 407 -21.74 0.10 -14.05
C GLY A 407 -22.65 -0.16 -12.86
N LYS A 408 -22.27 -1.08 -11.97
CA LYS A 408 -23.00 -1.38 -10.73
C LYS A 408 -22.30 -0.71 -9.53
N TYR A 409 -23.03 0.13 -8.80
CA TYR A 409 -22.57 0.64 -7.50
C TYR A 409 -22.93 -0.35 -6.40
N ARG A 410 -22.02 -0.57 -5.46
CA ARG A 410 -22.24 -1.44 -4.30
C ARG A 410 -22.67 -2.90 -4.59
N SER A 411 -22.41 -3.43 -5.77
CA SER A 411 -22.74 -4.83 -6.11
C SER A 411 -22.13 -5.84 -5.14
N SER A 412 -22.98 -6.62 -4.45
CA SER A 412 -22.56 -7.76 -3.62
C SER A 412 -22.18 -8.98 -4.47
N ALA A 413 -22.59 -9.01 -5.74
CA ALA A 413 -22.18 -10.04 -6.69
C ALA A 413 -20.73 -9.82 -7.14
N LEU A 414 -20.40 -8.58 -7.54
CA LEU A 414 -19.12 -8.25 -8.18
C LEU A 414 -18.03 -7.75 -7.21
N LYS A 415 -18.39 -7.39 -5.97
CA LYS A 415 -17.43 -7.11 -4.90
C LYS A 415 -17.54 -8.15 -3.79
N LYS A 416 -16.47 -8.93 -3.60
CA LYS A 416 -16.37 -9.89 -2.49
C LYS A 416 -15.35 -9.42 -1.47
N THR A 417 -15.58 -9.75 -0.20
CA THR A 417 -14.61 -9.54 0.87
C THR A 417 -14.38 -10.85 1.58
N TYR A 418 -13.13 -11.13 1.92
CA TYR A 418 -12.74 -12.32 2.65
C TYR A 418 -11.97 -11.94 3.90
N ALA A 419 -12.08 -12.78 4.92
CA ALA A 419 -11.34 -12.66 6.17
C ALA A 419 -11.14 -14.05 6.77
N PHE A 420 -10.22 -14.14 7.73
CA PHE A 420 -10.14 -15.31 8.57
C PHE A 420 -11.25 -15.32 9.63
N ASN A 421 -11.87 -16.48 9.85
CA ASN A 421 -12.73 -16.70 11.00
C ASN A 421 -11.91 -17.08 12.26
N GLU A 422 -12.58 -17.29 13.38
CA GLU A 422 -11.96 -17.68 14.66
C GLU A 422 -11.20 -19.02 14.59
N LYS A 423 -11.56 -19.90 13.65
CA LYS A 423 -10.89 -21.19 13.42
C LYS A 423 -9.66 -21.07 12.49
N GLY A 424 -9.39 -19.87 11.97
CA GLY A 424 -8.30 -19.63 11.03
C GLY A 424 -8.62 -20.01 9.58
N GLU A 425 -9.89 -20.24 9.24
CA GLU A 425 -10.35 -20.53 7.87
C GLU A 425 -10.72 -19.25 7.13
N ILE A 426 -10.47 -19.20 5.81
CA ILE A 426 -10.84 -18.04 4.98
C ILE A 426 -12.30 -18.15 4.57
N ILE A 427 -13.12 -17.21 5.03
CA ILE A 427 -14.56 -17.15 4.73
C ILE A 427 -14.92 -15.85 3.99
N PRO A 428 -15.93 -15.87 3.11
CA PRO A 428 -16.53 -14.64 2.63
C PRO A 428 -17.22 -13.90 3.78
N VAL A 429 -17.08 -12.59 3.82
CA VAL A 429 -17.77 -11.69 4.76
C VAL A 429 -18.44 -10.56 3.97
N ASP A 430 -19.43 -9.91 4.58
CA ASP A 430 -20.11 -8.80 3.93
C ASP A 430 -19.15 -7.64 3.65
N SER A 431 -19.12 -7.26 2.37
CA SER A 431 -18.24 -6.26 1.76
C SER A 431 -18.47 -4.84 2.23
N TYR A 432 -19.58 -4.55 2.91
CA TYR A 432 -19.97 -3.21 3.36
C TYR A 432 -20.12 -3.11 4.88
N THR A 433 -19.70 -4.15 5.62
CA THR A 433 -19.67 -4.12 7.10
C THR A 433 -18.75 -3.05 7.68
N ASP A 434 -17.77 -2.57 6.90
CA ASP A 434 -16.90 -1.47 7.28
C ASP A 434 -17.50 -0.08 7.04
N GLU A 435 -18.68 0.00 6.42
CA GLU A 435 -19.36 1.27 6.31
C GLU A 435 -20.03 1.63 7.62
N HIS A 436 -19.52 2.69 8.23
CA HIS A 436 -20.11 3.27 9.42
C HIS A 436 -21.35 4.09 9.06
N TYR A 437 -22.41 3.90 9.84
CA TYR A 437 -23.64 4.69 9.84
C TYR A 437 -24.06 4.87 11.30
N ASP A 438 -24.30 6.10 11.73
CA ASP A 438 -24.73 6.41 13.09
C ASP A 438 -26.13 5.86 13.34
N VAL A 439 -27.00 5.91 12.33
CA VAL A 439 -28.36 5.38 12.38
C VAL A 439 -28.68 4.61 11.10
N SER A 440 -29.38 3.49 11.24
CA SER A 440 -29.99 2.76 10.12
C SER A 440 -31.50 2.74 10.29
N LEU A 441 -32.21 3.12 9.23
CA LEU A 441 -33.65 3.28 9.19
C LEU A 441 -34.30 2.36 8.16
N SER A 442 -35.53 1.99 8.42
CA SER A 442 -36.50 1.45 7.48
C SER A 442 -37.85 2.14 7.70
N ILE A 443 -38.85 1.76 6.90
CA ILE A 443 -40.21 2.28 7.01
C ILE A 443 -41.05 1.20 7.70
N ASP A 444 -41.81 1.58 8.74
CA ASP A 444 -42.77 0.69 9.39
C ASP A 444 -44.09 0.61 8.59
N LYS A 445 -44.97 -0.33 8.93
CA LYS A 445 -46.24 -0.57 8.24
C LYS A 445 -47.18 0.64 8.19
N ASP A 446 -47.04 1.57 9.14
CA ASP A 446 -47.82 2.81 9.21
C ASP A 446 -47.14 3.99 8.50
N GLY A 447 -45.99 3.76 7.85
CA GLY A 447 -45.18 4.76 7.16
C GLY A 447 -44.25 5.56 8.09
N SER A 448 -44.18 5.23 9.38
CA SER A 448 -43.32 5.92 10.34
C SER A 448 -41.85 5.44 10.29
N PRO A 449 -40.90 6.23 10.80
CA PRO A 449 -39.50 5.83 10.85
C PRO A 449 -39.28 4.68 11.84
N LYS A 450 -38.83 3.54 11.31
CA LYS A 450 -38.36 2.42 12.11
C LYS A 450 -36.84 2.44 12.24
N ILE A 451 -36.35 2.63 13.47
CA ILE A 451 -34.91 2.57 13.77
C ILE A 451 -34.48 1.11 13.83
N GLU A 452 -33.74 0.66 12.81
CA GLU A 452 -33.17 -0.68 12.74
C GLU A 452 -31.96 -0.82 13.65
N ARG A 453 -31.14 0.25 13.72
CA ARG A 453 -29.91 0.27 14.53
C ARG A 453 -29.48 1.70 14.83
N ILE A 454 -28.97 1.91 16.03
CA ILE A 454 -28.12 3.05 16.38
C ILE A 454 -26.72 2.52 16.70
N TYR A 455 -25.69 3.08 16.09
CA TYR A 455 -24.32 2.62 16.28
C TYR A 455 -23.88 2.74 17.74
N GLY A 456 -23.03 1.80 18.19
CA GLY A 456 -22.49 1.79 19.54
C GLY A 456 -23.53 1.49 20.63
N ASN A 457 -24.70 0.95 20.26
CA ASN A 457 -25.83 0.71 21.17
C ASN A 457 -26.30 1.96 21.92
N GLN A 458 -26.11 3.14 21.32
CA GLN A 458 -26.57 4.41 21.87
C GLN A 458 -28.10 4.52 21.81
N ARG A 459 -28.67 5.36 22.66
CA ARG A 459 -30.09 5.74 22.60
C ARG A 459 -30.30 6.91 21.64
N LEU A 460 -31.50 7.02 21.07
CA LEU A 460 -31.86 8.15 20.19
C LEU A 460 -31.58 9.51 20.85
N SER A 461 -31.87 9.64 22.15
CA SER A 461 -31.64 10.86 22.94
C SER A 461 -30.16 11.22 23.13
N GLU A 462 -29.24 10.29 22.88
CA GLU A 462 -27.79 10.48 23.07
C GLU A 462 -27.10 10.97 21.80
N LEU A 463 -27.77 10.91 20.65
CA LEU A 463 -27.24 11.36 19.37
C LEU A 463 -26.92 12.86 19.38
N LYS A 464 -25.79 13.23 18.76
CA LYS A 464 -25.33 14.63 18.66
C LYS A 464 -24.57 14.84 17.35
N GLY A 465 -24.54 16.08 16.88
CA GLY A 465 -23.75 16.51 15.74
C GLY A 465 -24.33 16.12 14.37
N ALA A 466 -23.44 16.10 13.38
CA ALA A 466 -23.74 15.78 11.99
C ALA A 466 -23.78 14.25 11.80
N LEU A 467 -24.98 13.69 11.71
CA LEU A 467 -25.22 12.25 11.62
C LEU A 467 -25.12 11.76 10.17
N LYS A 468 -24.57 10.55 10.01
CA LYS A 468 -24.64 9.74 8.81
C LYS A 468 -25.70 8.65 8.95
N VAL A 469 -26.73 8.72 8.12
CA VAL A 469 -27.92 7.89 8.20
C VAL A 469 -28.03 6.97 6.98
N PHE A 470 -28.24 5.68 7.21
CA PHE A 470 -28.60 4.71 6.18
C PHE A 470 -30.11 4.48 6.17
N VAL A 471 -30.71 4.38 4.97
CA VAL A 471 -32.14 4.19 4.78
C VAL A 471 -32.38 3.03 3.83
N LYS A 472 -33.15 2.04 4.28
CA LYS A 472 -33.83 1.08 3.42
C LYS A 472 -35.15 1.71 2.98
N ALA A 473 -35.19 2.24 1.76
CA ALA A 473 -36.33 2.98 1.25
C ALA A 473 -37.44 2.06 0.75
N GLU A 474 -38.65 2.60 0.70
CA GLU A 474 -39.80 2.06 -0.04
C GLU A 474 -40.05 2.97 -1.24
N GLY A 475 -41.21 3.64 -1.35
CA GLY A 475 -41.47 4.66 -2.39
C GLY A 475 -40.88 6.04 -2.03
N TRP A 476 -40.83 6.95 -3.01
CA TRP A 476 -40.29 8.31 -2.81
C TRP A 476 -41.04 9.07 -1.72
N ASP A 477 -42.37 9.14 -1.83
CA ASP A 477 -43.21 9.93 -0.93
C ASP A 477 -43.16 9.38 0.51
N GLU A 478 -43.20 8.06 0.66
CA GLU A 478 -43.08 7.38 1.95
C GLU A 478 -41.71 7.63 2.58
N THR A 479 -40.64 7.51 1.78
CA THR A 479 -39.27 7.72 2.25
C THR A 479 -39.03 9.18 2.66
N GLU A 480 -39.52 10.12 1.86
CA GLU A 480 -39.44 11.55 2.14
C GLU A 480 -40.19 11.91 3.42
N LYS A 481 -41.43 11.45 3.56
CA LYS A 481 -42.26 11.66 4.76
C LYS A 481 -41.60 11.07 6.00
N MET A 482 -41.12 9.83 5.93
CA MET A 482 -40.45 9.14 7.03
C MET A 482 -39.21 9.90 7.49
N LEU A 483 -38.40 10.42 6.57
CA LEU A 483 -37.19 11.18 6.91
C LEU A 483 -37.49 12.55 7.52
N HIS A 484 -38.57 13.20 7.09
CA HIS A 484 -39.06 14.41 7.77
C HIS A 484 -39.47 14.10 9.22
N GLN A 485 -40.23 13.03 9.44
CA GLN A 485 -40.60 12.60 10.80
C GLN A 485 -39.37 12.24 11.64
N PHE A 486 -38.39 11.53 11.05
CA PHE A 486 -37.15 11.21 11.75
C PHE A 486 -36.38 12.47 12.15
N LYS A 487 -36.29 13.45 11.26
CA LYS A 487 -35.66 14.76 11.54
C LYS A 487 -36.33 15.45 12.73
N ASP A 488 -37.66 15.38 12.84
CA ASP A 488 -38.42 16.06 13.89
C ASP A 488 -38.26 15.40 15.28
N ILE A 489 -37.90 14.11 15.34
CA ILE A 489 -37.67 13.40 16.60
C ILE A 489 -36.19 13.38 17.05
N LEU A 490 -35.27 13.94 16.25
CA LEU A 490 -33.86 14.03 16.63
C LEU A 490 -33.68 14.94 17.85
N PRO A 491 -32.76 14.61 18.78
CA PRO A 491 -32.47 15.47 19.92
C PRO A 491 -31.85 16.81 19.49
N SER A 492 -32.02 17.83 20.34
CA SER A 492 -31.42 19.15 20.12
C SER A 492 -29.90 19.03 19.96
N GLY A 493 -29.38 19.51 18.83
CA GLY A 493 -27.96 19.45 18.49
C GLY A 493 -27.55 18.26 17.62
N ALA A 494 -28.47 17.38 17.23
CA ALA A 494 -28.27 16.39 16.17
C ALA A 494 -28.93 16.82 14.86
N SER A 495 -28.32 16.46 13.73
CA SER A 495 -28.86 16.77 12.39
C SER A 495 -28.44 15.70 11.39
N ILE A 496 -29.32 15.39 10.43
CA ILE A 496 -28.97 14.53 9.28
C ILE A 496 -28.04 15.34 8.38
N ALA A 497 -26.78 14.95 8.28
CA ALA A 497 -25.80 15.61 7.42
C ALA A 497 -25.44 14.78 6.19
N HIS A 498 -25.46 13.45 6.33
CA HIS A 498 -25.15 12.52 5.26
C HIS A 498 -26.20 11.44 5.21
N LEU A 499 -26.79 11.23 4.03
CA LEU A 499 -27.88 10.30 3.82
C LEU A 499 -27.49 9.30 2.74
N ASN A 500 -27.62 8.02 3.05
CA ASN A 500 -27.40 6.93 2.12
C ASN A 500 -28.71 6.14 1.99
N ILE A 501 -29.32 6.21 0.82
CA ILE A 501 -30.62 5.62 0.52
C ILE A 501 -30.42 4.45 -0.41
N LYS A 502 -30.84 3.27 0.03
CA LYS A 502 -30.94 2.08 -0.79
C LYS A 502 -32.39 1.92 -1.25
N THR A 503 -32.64 2.00 -2.55
CA THR A 503 -33.98 1.80 -3.14
C THR A 503 -34.35 0.31 -3.16
N PRO A 504 -35.65 -0.02 -3.15
CA PRO A 504 -36.09 -1.42 -3.14
C PRO A 504 -35.86 -2.09 -4.51
N LYS A 505 -35.57 -3.39 -4.49
CA LYS A 505 -35.17 -4.17 -5.68
C LYS A 505 -36.20 -4.12 -6.81
N ASP A 506 -37.48 -4.23 -6.46
CA ASP A 506 -38.58 -4.39 -7.41
C ASP A 506 -39.28 -3.06 -7.76
N ASN A 507 -38.83 -1.95 -7.19
CA ASN A 507 -39.46 -0.63 -7.38
C ASN A 507 -38.44 0.49 -7.18
N ASP A 508 -37.42 0.53 -8.04
CA ASP A 508 -36.45 1.62 -8.06
C ASP A 508 -37.11 2.91 -8.56
N TRP A 509 -37.85 3.58 -7.68
CA TRP A 509 -38.58 4.81 -8.00
C TRP A 509 -37.64 5.91 -8.48
N PHE A 510 -36.36 5.89 -8.10
CA PHE A 510 -35.39 6.88 -8.58
C PHE A 510 -35.10 6.70 -10.07
N ALA A 511 -35.26 5.49 -10.62
CA ALA A 511 -35.11 5.21 -12.04
C ALA A 511 -36.24 5.80 -12.91
N GLN A 512 -37.37 6.20 -12.31
CA GLN A 512 -38.53 6.70 -13.05
C GLN A 512 -38.34 8.19 -13.40
N GLY A 513 -38.58 8.53 -14.67
CA GLY A 513 -38.56 9.91 -15.16
C GLY A 513 -37.31 10.31 -15.96
N ASN A 514 -37.26 11.61 -16.30
CA ASN A 514 -36.17 12.21 -17.06
C ASN A 514 -35.06 12.71 -16.12
N ALA A 515 -33.82 12.78 -16.62
CA ALA A 515 -32.65 13.09 -15.79
C ALA A 515 -32.73 14.51 -15.17
N LEU A 516 -33.31 15.48 -15.86
CA LEU A 516 -33.50 16.83 -15.33
C LEU A 516 -34.38 16.82 -14.08
N GLN A 517 -35.56 16.21 -14.16
CA GLN A 517 -36.49 16.10 -13.04
C GLN A 517 -35.86 15.35 -11.87
N GLN A 518 -35.12 14.28 -12.14
CA GLN A 518 -34.40 13.52 -11.11
C GLN A 518 -33.35 14.38 -10.40
N THR A 519 -32.55 15.15 -11.14
CA THR A 519 -31.56 16.06 -10.51
C THR A 519 -32.22 17.16 -9.69
N GLN A 520 -33.33 17.72 -10.17
CA GLN A 520 -34.10 18.74 -9.45
C GLN A 520 -34.73 18.18 -8.17
N ASN A 521 -35.36 17.02 -8.24
CA ASN A 521 -35.97 16.35 -7.09
C ASN A 521 -34.93 16.05 -6.03
N LEU A 522 -33.79 15.48 -6.42
CA LEU A 522 -32.72 15.11 -5.50
C LEU A 522 -32.06 16.34 -4.86
N ASP A 523 -31.84 17.42 -5.62
CA ASP A 523 -31.30 18.66 -5.06
C ASP A 523 -32.28 19.34 -4.10
N ASN A 524 -33.55 19.46 -4.48
CA ASN A 524 -34.59 20.04 -3.63
C ASN A 524 -34.75 19.23 -2.33
N PHE A 525 -34.75 17.91 -2.43
CA PHE A 525 -34.83 17.00 -1.29
C PHE A 525 -33.63 17.16 -0.35
N GLY A 526 -32.41 17.06 -0.89
CA GLY A 526 -31.18 17.24 -0.10
C GLY A 526 -31.05 18.65 0.49
N GLY A 527 -31.52 19.67 -0.22
CA GLY A 527 -31.58 21.06 0.25
C GLY A 527 -32.51 21.25 1.45
N ARG A 528 -33.71 20.66 1.43
CA ARG A 528 -34.67 20.70 2.55
C ARG A 528 -34.15 20.02 3.82
N LEU A 529 -33.35 18.96 3.66
CA LEU A 529 -32.67 18.29 4.76
C LEU A 529 -31.35 18.95 5.14
N ASN A 530 -30.81 19.83 4.29
CA ASN A 530 -29.45 20.36 4.37
C ASN A 530 -28.37 19.26 4.45
N ALA A 531 -28.56 18.18 3.68
CA ALA A 531 -27.75 16.97 3.73
C ALA A 531 -27.11 16.65 2.38
N SER A 532 -25.94 16.00 2.43
CA SER A 532 -25.43 15.25 1.27
C SER A 532 -26.23 13.95 1.13
N VAL A 533 -26.58 13.58 -0.10
CA VAL A 533 -27.43 12.41 -0.36
C VAL A 533 -26.75 11.49 -1.36
N VAL A 534 -26.80 10.19 -1.10
CA VAL A 534 -26.42 9.11 -2.02
C VAL A 534 -27.63 8.22 -2.17
N VAL A 535 -28.08 7.99 -3.39
CA VAL A 535 -29.15 7.05 -3.72
C VAL A 535 -28.56 5.95 -4.60
N HIS A 536 -28.86 4.70 -4.28
CA HIS A 536 -28.45 3.57 -5.09
C HIS A 536 -29.44 2.42 -5.02
N SER A 537 -29.40 1.58 -6.05
CA SER A 537 -30.13 0.32 -6.12
C SER A 537 -29.16 -0.85 -6.20
N ASP A 538 -29.54 -1.98 -5.62
CA ASP A 538 -28.84 -3.25 -5.83
C ASP A 538 -29.61 -4.14 -6.84
N SER A 539 -30.62 -3.59 -7.51
CA SER A 539 -31.37 -4.29 -8.56
C SER A 539 -30.53 -4.41 -9.82
N GLU A 540 -30.54 -5.60 -10.42
CA GLU A 540 -29.86 -5.84 -11.71
C GLU A 540 -30.53 -5.06 -12.85
N ASP A 541 -31.82 -4.78 -12.73
CA ASP A 541 -32.60 -4.01 -13.71
C ASP A 541 -32.61 -2.49 -13.45
N ALA A 542 -31.82 -2.01 -12.48
CA ALA A 542 -31.80 -0.60 -12.10
C ALA A 542 -31.28 0.26 -13.26
N GLN A 543 -32.12 1.15 -13.80
CA GLN A 543 -31.69 2.10 -14.83
C GLN A 543 -30.71 3.14 -14.27
N VAL A 544 -30.86 3.50 -12.98
CA VAL A 544 -29.94 4.41 -12.28
C VAL A 544 -29.11 3.61 -11.29
N SER A 545 -27.83 3.48 -11.57
CA SER A 545 -26.92 2.73 -10.71
C SER A 545 -26.49 3.52 -9.47
N LEU A 546 -26.41 4.85 -9.59
CA LEU A 546 -25.97 5.74 -8.53
C LEU A 546 -26.46 7.17 -8.79
N ALA A 547 -26.95 7.83 -7.75
CA ALA A 547 -27.13 9.27 -7.74
C ALA A 547 -26.52 9.88 -6.49
N THR A 548 -25.86 11.03 -6.63
CA THR A 548 -25.23 11.76 -5.52
C THR A 548 -25.60 13.22 -5.56
N ARG A 549 -25.75 13.81 -4.38
CA ARG A 549 -26.00 15.23 -4.17
C ARG A 549 -25.07 15.76 -3.09
N GLU A 550 -24.25 16.73 -3.45
CA GLU A 550 -23.34 17.45 -2.55
C GLU A 550 -24.06 18.62 -1.88
N ARG A 551 -23.52 19.13 -0.76
CA ARG A 551 -24.14 20.26 -0.04
C ARG A 551 -24.15 21.56 -0.85
N ASN A 552 -23.21 21.71 -1.77
CA ASN A 552 -23.11 22.82 -2.74
C ASN A 552 -24.15 22.74 -3.89
N SER A 553 -25.13 21.83 -3.81
CA SER A 553 -26.16 21.59 -4.84
C SER A 553 -25.65 20.98 -6.15
N ARG A 554 -24.42 20.48 -6.18
CA ARG A 554 -23.95 19.62 -7.28
C ARG A 554 -24.66 18.27 -7.20
N VAL A 555 -25.23 17.82 -8.31
CA VAL A 555 -25.89 16.50 -8.42
C VAL A 555 -25.22 15.70 -9.51
N ARG A 556 -24.99 14.40 -9.29
CA ARG A 556 -24.57 13.45 -10.31
C ARG A 556 -25.55 12.29 -10.38
N ILE A 557 -25.91 11.86 -11.57
CA ILE A 557 -26.74 10.66 -11.80
C ILE A 557 -26.04 9.81 -12.86
N VAL A 558 -25.82 8.54 -12.52
CA VAL A 558 -25.29 7.52 -13.42
C VAL A 558 -26.44 6.68 -13.92
N LYS A 559 -26.75 6.79 -15.21
CA LYS A 559 -27.86 6.09 -15.85
C LYS A 559 -27.38 5.41 -17.13
N GLY A 560 -27.30 4.08 -17.12
CA GLY A 560 -26.61 3.33 -18.16
C GLY A 560 -25.16 3.81 -18.31
N ASP A 561 -24.80 4.23 -19.52
CA ASP A 561 -23.45 4.71 -19.86
C ASP A 561 -23.28 6.24 -19.69
N MET A 562 -24.36 6.94 -19.33
CA MET A 562 -24.37 8.41 -19.22
C MET A 562 -24.25 8.91 -17.79
N TYR A 563 -23.44 9.96 -17.63
CA TYR A 563 -23.28 10.71 -16.40
C TYR A 563 -23.93 12.08 -16.54
N PHE A 564 -25.06 12.27 -15.87
CA PHE A 564 -25.73 13.56 -15.81
C PHE A 564 -25.21 14.34 -14.61
N VAL A 565 -24.68 15.54 -14.85
CA VAL A 565 -24.08 16.37 -13.79
C VAL A 565 -24.76 17.74 -13.77
N LYS A 566 -25.40 18.04 -12.65
CA LYS A 566 -25.89 19.38 -12.34
C LYS A 566 -24.78 20.17 -11.64
N GLU A 567 -24.38 21.30 -12.21
CA GLU A 567 -23.34 22.20 -11.68
C GLU A 567 -23.81 23.65 -11.68
N SER A 568 -23.84 24.28 -10.51
CA SER A 568 -24.30 25.68 -10.35
C SER A 568 -23.45 26.70 -11.11
N GLY A 569 -22.18 26.38 -11.40
CA GLY A 569 -21.26 27.24 -12.15
C GLY A 569 -21.50 27.27 -13.66
N MET A 570 -22.36 26.40 -14.19
CA MET A 570 -22.66 26.34 -15.63
C MET A 570 -23.53 27.52 -16.08
N THR A 571 -23.30 27.98 -17.32
CA THR A 571 -24.16 28.99 -17.94
C THR A 571 -25.56 28.42 -18.21
N LYS A 572 -26.60 29.24 -18.02
CA LYS A 572 -27.98 28.84 -18.34
C LYS A 572 -28.13 28.57 -19.84
N ASN A 573 -28.95 27.58 -20.21
CA ASN A 573 -29.18 27.15 -21.60
C ASN A 573 -27.90 26.70 -22.33
N VAL A 574 -26.89 26.24 -21.58
CA VAL A 574 -25.70 25.60 -22.12
C VAL A 574 -25.60 24.19 -21.56
N ILE A 575 -25.35 23.23 -22.46
CA ILE A 575 -24.98 21.86 -22.08
C ILE A 575 -23.54 21.64 -22.50
N ARG A 576 -22.75 21.02 -21.63
CA ARG A 576 -21.44 20.52 -21.99
C ARG A 576 -21.46 19.00 -22.04
N ILE A 577 -20.95 18.44 -23.13
CA ILE A 577 -20.71 17.00 -23.29
C ILE A 577 -19.20 16.79 -23.28
N THR A 578 -18.69 15.85 -22.49
CA THR A 578 -17.30 15.41 -22.56
C THR A 578 -17.23 14.00 -23.14
N GLU A 579 -16.41 13.83 -24.18
CA GLU A 579 -16.28 12.58 -24.95
C GLU A 579 -14.82 12.15 -25.02
N PHE A 580 -14.55 10.86 -24.87
CA PHE A 580 -13.21 10.27 -24.90
C PHE A 580 -13.08 9.32 -26.10
N GLY A 581 -11.97 9.41 -26.83
CA GLY A 581 -11.70 8.50 -27.94
C GLY A 581 -10.95 7.24 -27.51
N GLY A 582 -11.47 6.05 -27.89
CA GLY A 582 -10.70 4.81 -27.88
C GLY A 582 -10.73 3.94 -26.63
N LEU A 583 -11.61 4.21 -25.68
CA LEU A 583 -11.92 3.32 -24.57
C LEU A 583 -13.18 2.51 -24.93
N ASP A 584 -13.19 1.19 -24.67
CA ASP A 584 -14.43 0.38 -24.68
C ASP A 584 -15.42 0.85 -23.59
N LEU A 585 -15.00 1.80 -22.74
CA LEU A 585 -15.81 2.53 -21.79
C LEU A 585 -16.25 3.85 -22.43
N SER A 586 -17.46 3.86 -23.00
CA SER A 586 -18.20 5.00 -23.54
C SER A 586 -18.60 6.04 -22.47
N GLN A 587 -17.67 6.41 -21.57
CA GLN A 587 -17.97 7.35 -20.49
C GLN A 587 -18.25 8.74 -21.06
N GLN A 588 -19.49 9.20 -20.88
CA GLN A 588 -19.95 10.48 -21.40
C GLN A 588 -20.57 11.31 -20.29
N TYR A 589 -19.98 12.48 -20.05
CA TYR A 589 -20.45 13.43 -19.06
C TYR A 589 -21.31 14.48 -19.75
N LEU A 590 -22.55 14.62 -19.30
CA LEU A 590 -23.47 15.68 -19.70
C LEU A 590 -23.65 16.64 -18.52
N ASP A 591 -22.96 17.76 -18.57
CA ASP A 591 -23.02 18.80 -17.54
C ASP A 591 -24.02 19.90 -17.91
N PHE A 592 -24.78 20.36 -16.92
CA PHE A 592 -25.77 21.43 -17.06
C PHE A 592 -26.01 22.14 -15.73
N ARG A 593 -26.67 23.31 -15.76
CA ARG A 593 -26.91 24.11 -14.55
C ARG A 593 -28.04 23.56 -13.64
N GLY A 594 -29.06 22.96 -14.25
CA GLY A 594 -30.22 22.36 -13.57
C GLY A 594 -31.42 23.29 -13.32
N ASP A 595 -31.35 24.53 -13.81
CA ASP A 595 -32.51 25.43 -13.90
C ASP A 595 -33.32 25.10 -15.16
N ASN A 596 -34.62 25.40 -15.17
CA ASN A 596 -35.47 25.14 -16.35
C ASN A 596 -34.88 25.83 -17.59
N PHE A 597 -34.72 25.04 -18.65
CA PHE A 597 -34.31 25.52 -19.96
C PHE A 597 -35.48 26.24 -20.61
N ASP A 598 -35.34 27.55 -20.81
CA ASP A 598 -36.40 28.44 -21.30
C ASP A 598 -36.08 29.06 -22.67
N ALA A 599 -35.01 28.60 -23.31
CA ALA A 599 -34.62 28.95 -24.67
C ALA A 599 -33.83 27.81 -25.31
N ASP A 600 -33.54 27.95 -26.60
CA ASP A 600 -32.69 27.05 -27.36
C ASP A 600 -31.32 26.86 -26.71
N ILE A 601 -30.79 25.64 -26.81
CA ILE A 601 -29.59 25.20 -26.08
C ILE A 601 -28.35 25.38 -26.93
N ARG A 602 -27.31 25.96 -26.35
CA ARG A 602 -25.96 25.87 -26.93
C ARG A 602 -25.25 24.63 -26.41
N VAL A 603 -24.69 23.84 -27.30
CA VAL A 603 -24.01 22.61 -26.93
C VAL A 603 -22.51 22.77 -27.08
N HIS A 604 -21.77 22.48 -26.01
CA HIS A 604 -20.32 22.49 -25.98
C HIS A 604 -19.83 21.06 -25.87
N ILE A 605 -19.25 20.51 -26.93
CA ILE A 605 -18.67 19.18 -26.92
C ILE A 605 -17.17 19.31 -26.67
N LEU A 606 -16.63 18.55 -25.72
CA LEU A 606 -15.23 18.54 -25.36
C LEU A 606 -14.65 17.16 -25.68
N HIS A 607 -13.88 17.06 -26.75
CA HIS A 607 -13.15 15.85 -27.06
C HIS A 607 -11.87 15.78 -26.23
N LYS A 608 -11.67 14.65 -25.55
CA LYS A 608 -10.46 14.32 -24.78
C LYS A 608 -9.77 13.09 -25.38
N GLY A 609 -8.46 13.00 -25.16
CA GLY A 609 -7.59 11.98 -25.76
C GLY A 609 -6.81 12.51 -26.97
N ILE A 610 -5.52 12.16 -27.05
CA ILE A 610 -4.62 12.66 -28.11
C ILE A 610 -4.46 11.63 -29.24
N GLU A 611 -4.64 10.33 -28.94
CA GLU A 611 -4.31 9.23 -29.85
C GLU A 611 -5.49 8.72 -30.67
N ARG A 612 -6.70 8.72 -30.10
CA ARG A 612 -7.94 8.29 -30.77
C ARG A 612 -9.01 9.36 -30.61
N VAL A 613 -9.83 9.56 -31.65
CA VAL A 613 -10.96 10.51 -31.64
C VAL A 613 -12.28 9.76 -31.39
N PRO A 614 -13.29 10.38 -30.76
CA PRO A 614 -14.62 9.78 -30.58
C PRO A 614 -15.26 9.36 -31.90
N MET A 615 -16.11 8.34 -31.91
CA MET A 615 -16.81 7.96 -33.14
C MET A 615 -17.93 8.96 -33.45
N ILE A 616 -18.06 9.35 -34.73
CA ILE A 616 -19.11 10.29 -35.17
C ILE A 616 -20.51 9.81 -34.76
N ARG A 617 -20.76 8.50 -34.87
CA ARG A 617 -22.03 7.89 -34.50
C ARG A 617 -22.34 8.11 -33.01
N GLU A 618 -21.37 7.92 -32.13
CA GLU A 618 -21.54 8.10 -30.68
C GLU A 618 -21.83 9.57 -30.37
N THR A 619 -21.07 10.51 -30.93
CA THR A 619 -21.33 11.95 -30.75
C THR A 619 -22.75 12.32 -31.19
N VAL A 620 -23.25 11.73 -32.28
CA VAL A 620 -24.62 11.95 -32.76
C VAL A 620 -25.66 11.37 -31.80
N GLU A 621 -25.46 10.16 -31.28
CA GLU A 621 -26.32 9.51 -30.29
C GLU A 621 -26.37 10.30 -28.97
N ASN A 622 -25.24 10.89 -28.55
CA ASN A 622 -25.15 11.71 -27.33
C ASN A 622 -25.95 12.99 -27.42
N LEU A 623 -25.93 13.61 -28.59
CA LEU A 623 -26.73 14.79 -28.88
C LEU A 623 -28.23 14.48 -28.90
N ASP A 624 -28.65 13.28 -29.30
CA ASP A 624 -30.05 12.86 -29.18
C ASP A 624 -30.46 12.74 -27.70
N ASN A 625 -29.52 12.35 -26.83
CA ASN A 625 -29.76 12.24 -25.39
C ASN A 625 -29.92 13.61 -24.69
N ILE A 626 -29.51 14.72 -25.30
CA ILE A 626 -29.79 16.08 -24.78
C ILE A 626 -31.29 16.31 -24.63
N PHE A 627 -32.10 15.76 -25.53
CA PHE A 627 -33.55 15.92 -25.46
C PHE A 627 -34.14 15.27 -24.20
N GLN A 628 -33.50 14.22 -23.67
CA GLN A 628 -33.88 13.62 -22.39
C GLN A 628 -33.68 14.58 -21.20
N VAL A 629 -32.87 15.63 -21.35
CA VAL A 629 -32.58 16.60 -20.31
C VAL A 629 -33.41 17.87 -20.51
N THR A 630 -33.40 18.47 -21.70
CA THR A 630 -33.89 19.86 -21.86
C THR A 630 -35.26 19.98 -22.49
N GLN A 631 -35.64 19.04 -23.37
CA GLN A 631 -36.79 19.16 -24.29
C GLN A 631 -36.77 20.44 -25.16
N GLN A 632 -35.65 21.17 -25.20
CA GLN A 632 -35.44 22.38 -25.98
C GLN A 632 -34.63 22.07 -27.24
N PRO A 633 -34.83 22.80 -28.35
CA PRO A 633 -34.03 22.63 -29.56
C PRO A 633 -32.59 23.09 -29.35
N ILE A 634 -31.68 22.60 -30.19
CA ILE A 634 -30.27 23.04 -30.21
C ILE A 634 -30.18 24.33 -31.04
N ALA A 635 -29.49 25.34 -30.52
CA ALA A 635 -29.20 26.61 -31.20
C ALA A 635 -27.91 26.52 -32.04
N ASP A 636 -26.85 26.01 -31.44
CA ASP A 636 -25.52 25.87 -32.03
C ASP A 636 -24.68 24.83 -31.29
N ILE A 637 -23.65 24.31 -31.97
CA ILE A 637 -22.73 23.32 -31.42
C ILE A 637 -21.29 23.82 -31.56
N VAL A 638 -20.58 23.87 -30.44
CA VAL A 638 -19.16 24.20 -30.36
C VAL A 638 -18.39 22.95 -29.92
N ILE A 639 -17.39 22.54 -30.70
CA ILE A 639 -16.57 21.36 -30.42
C ILE A 639 -15.14 21.82 -30.08
N MET A 640 -14.67 21.45 -28.89
CA MET A 640 -13.32 21.70 -28.42
C MET A 640 -12.46 20.46 -28.66
N VAL A 641 -11.37 20.61 -29.41
CA VAL A 641 -10.48 19.50 -29.79
C VAL A 641 -9.06 19.68 -29.25
N PRO A 642 -8.40 18.59 -28.82
CA PRO A 642 -7.04 18.66 -28.28
C PRO A 642 -6.01 18.77 -29.40
N THR A 643 -6.34 18.33 -30.62
CA THR A 643 -5.42 18.29 -31.75
C THR A 643 -6.13 18.51 -33.08
N THR A 644 -5.36 19.00 -34.07
CA THR A 644 -5.79 19.17 -35.47
C THR A 644 -5.33 18.02 -36.37
N LYS A 645 -4.72 16.96 -35.81
CA LYS A 645 -4.14 15.84 -36.58
C LYS A 645 -5.19 15.08 -37.43
N ASN A 646 -6.45 15.02 -36.98
CA ASN A 646 -7.50 14.22 -37.60
C ASN A 646 -8.50 15.08 -38.41
N LEU A 647 -8.01 15.89 -39.36
CA LEU A 647 -8.83 16.82 -40.14
C LEU A 647 -10.01 16.13 -40.85
N SER A 648 -9.80 14.98 -41.52
CA SER A 648 -10.85 14.27 -42.26
C SER A 648 -12.02 13.90 -41.35
N HIS A 649 -11.72 13.35 -40.18
CA HIS A 649 -12.72 12.97 -39.19
C HIS A 649 -13.57 14.17 -38.75
N TYR A 650 -12.94 15.30 -38.40
CA TYR A 650 -13.68 16.48 -37.95
C TYR A 650 -14.47 17.16 -39.07
N LEU A 651 -14.00 17.09 -40.32
CA LEU A 651 -14.78 17.54 -41.48
C LEU A 651 -16.05 16.71 -41.65
N GLU A 652 -15.95 15.39 -41.54
CA GLU A 652 -17.09 14.47 -41.59
C GLU A 652 -18.04 14.69 -40.43
N LEU A 653 -17.52 14.86 -39.20
CA LEU A 653 -18.32 15.16 -38.02
C LEU A 653 -19.12 16.45 -38.18
N VAL A 654 -18.45 17.56 -38.54
CA VAL A 654 -19.11 18.85 -38.76
C VAL A 654 -20.22 18.74 -39.80
N LYS A 655 -19.96 17.99 -40.88
CA LYS A 655 -20.95 17.78 -41.95
C LYS A 655 -22.14 16.96 -41.44
N ALA A 656 -21.89 15.84 -40.77
CA ALA A 656 -22.94 14.99 -40.19
C ALA A 656 -23.82 15.75 -39.20
N LEU A 657 -23.21 16.53 -38.30
CA LEU A 657 -23.94 17.32 -37.30
C LEU A 657 -24.74 18.46 -37.95
N SER A 658 -24.13 19.21 -38.87
CA SER A 658 -24.82 20.29 -39.59
C SER A 658 -25.98 19.75 -40.43
N ASP A 659 -25.80 18.60 -41.09
CA ASP A 659 -26.83 17.98 -41.92
C ASP A 659 -28.00 17.44 -41.07
N LYS A 660 -27.73 16.89 -39.89
CA LYS A 660 -28.76 16.36 -38.98
C LYS A 660 -29.54 17.47 -38.27
N TYR A 661 -28.83 18.38 -37.59
CA TYR A 661 -29.43 19.35 -36.68
C TYR A 661 -29.78 20.68 -37.35
N LYS A 662 -29.24 20.96 -38.54
CA LYS A 662 -29.46 22.21 -39.28
C LYS A 662 -29.10 23.47 -38.48
N VAL A 663 -28.05 23.39 -37.68
CA VAL A 663 -27.51 24.49 -36.87
C VAL A 663 -26.07 24.82 -37.25
N THR A 664 -25.56 25.93 -36.73
CA THR A 664 -24.15 26.30 -36.85
C THR A 664 -23.28 25.36 -36.01
N ILE A 665 -22.23 24.82 -36.63
CA ILE A 665 -21.23 23.99 -35.98
C ILE A 665 -19.88 24.72 -36.06
N ALA A 666 -19.16 24.84 -34.95
CA ALA A 666 -17.82 25.40 -34.90
C ALA A 666 -16.87 24.47 -34.14
N VAL A 667 -15.71 24.18 -34.71
CA VAL A 667 -14.65 23.39 -34.08
C VAL A 667 -13.51 24.30 -33.70
N HIS A 668 -13.12 24.27 -32.44
CA HIS A 668 -12.05 25.09 -31.88
C HIS A 668 -10.91 24.20 -31.38
N LYS A 669 -9.67 24.61 -31.65
CA LYS A 669 -8.49 24.01 -31.06
C LYS A 669 -8.04 24.80 -29.83
N GLU A 670 -7.82 24.09 -28.73
CA GLU A 670 -7.20 24.65 -27.54
C GLU A 670 -5.71 24.96 -27.79
N ILE A 671 -5.27 26.16 -27.41
CA ILE A 671 -3.88 26.66 -27.61
C ILE A 671 -3.19 27.05 -26.30
N GLY A 672 -3.82 26.78 -25.15
CA GLY A 672 -3.31 27.10 -23.82
C GLY A 672 -4.45 27.34 -22.83
N LYS A 673 -4.11 27.64 -21.57
CA LYS A 673 -5.10 27.86 -20.49
C LYS A 673 -6.14 28.92 -20.92
N ASN A 674 -7.36 28.48 -21.15
CA ASN A 674 -8.53 29.28 -21.54
C ASN A 674 -8.40 30.06 -22.87
N LYS A 675 -7.56 29.59 -23.80
CA LYS A 675 -7.48 30.16 -25.15
C LYS A 675 -7.74 29.09 -26.20
N SER A 676 -8.57 29.43 -27.16
CA SER A 676 -8.88 28.58 -28.30
C SER A 676 -8.98 29.39 -29.58
N VAL A 677 -8.74 28.74 -30.69
CA VAL A 677 -8.90 29.33 -32.03
C VAL A 677 -9.83 28.48 -32.86
N GLU A 678 -10.70 29.13 -33.62
CA GLU A 678 -11.63 28.46 -34.53
C GLU A 678 -10.83 27.82 -35.65
N TRP A 679 -11.09 26.54 -35.90
CA TRP A 679 -10.41 25.72 -36.90
C TRP A 679 -11.35 25.35 -38.04
N LEU A 680 -12.56 24.88 -37.72
CA LEU A 680 -13.58 24.51 -38.71
C LEU A 680 -14.91 25.19 -38.35
N SER A 681 -15.69 25.56 -39.36
CA SER A 681 -17.06 26.03 -39.13
C SER A 681 -17.98 25.69 -40.29
N LYS A 682 -19.27 25.50 -40.00
CA LYS A 682 -20.32 25.37 -41.02
C LYS A 682 -21.65 25.91 -40.48
N THR A 683 -22.21 26.89 -41.17
CA THR A 683 -23.58 27.36 -40.96
C THR A 683 -24.55 26.62 -41.88
N PRO A 684 -25.88 26.63 -41.60
CA PRO A 684 -26.87 25.99 -42.47
C PRO A 684 -26.89 26.54 -43.91
N GLN A 685 -26.41 27.76 -44.13
CA GLN A 685 -26.36 28.42 -45.43
C GLN A 685 -25.09 28.06 -46.23
N ASP A 686 -24.04 27.57 -45.57
CA ASP A 686 -22.78 27.26 -46.23
C ASP A 686 -22.88 25.98 -47.05
N SER A 687 -22.38 25.99 -48.30
CA SER A 687 -22.32 24.79 -49.13
C SER A 687 -21.24 23.80 -48.66
N ASN A 688 -20.09 24.31 -48.19
CA ASN A 688 -18.95 23.51 -47.74
C ASN A 688 -18.51 23.91 -46.31
N VAL A 689 -17.78 23.04 -45.63
CA VAL A 689 -17.15 23.37 -44.34
C VAL A 689 -16.02 24.38 -44.59
N ILE A 690 -16.01 25.47 -43.82
CA ILE A 690 -14.95 26.47 -43.85
C ILE A 690 -13.78 25.95 -43.00
N VAL A 691 -12.58 25.93 -43.58
CA VAL A 691 -11.34 25.50 -42.91
C VAL A 691 -10.44 26.71 -42.69
N ARG A 692 -10.09 26.99 -41.45
CA ARG A 692 -9.17 28.07 -41.06
C ARG A 692 -7.77 27.51 -40.81
N THR A 693 -6.75 28.33 -41.01
CA THR A 693 -5.35 27.94 -40.81
C THR A 693 -5.09 27.56 -39.36
N SER A 694 -4.64 26.33 -39.12
CA SER A 694 -4.30 25.84 -37.78
C SER A 694 -3.09 26.61 -37.21
N PRO A 695 -3.07 26.96 -35.91
CA PRO A 695 -1.97 27.71 -35.29
C PRO A 695 -0.61 26.98 -35.35
N HIS A 696 -0.57 25.65 -35.50
CA HIS A 696 0.71 24.93 -35.67
C HIS A 696 1.34 25.10 -37.06
N LEU A 697 0.61 25.62 -38.05
CA LEU A 697 1.18 25.97 -39.35
C LEU A 697 1.78 27.38 -39.37
N ALA A 698 1.65 28.15 -38.28
CA ALA A 698 2.21 29.49 -38.14
C ALA A 698 3.56 29.54 -37.37
N GLU A 699 3.99 28.43 -36.75
CA GLU A 699 5.23 28.36 -35.96
C GLU A 699 6.39 27.63 -36.65
N THR A 700 6.26 27.23 -37.91
CA THR A 700 7.45 27.10 -38.74
C THR A 700 7.77 28.47 -39.30
N GLN A 701 8.85 29.10 -38.82
CA GLN A 701 9.54 30.09 -39.65
C GLN A 701 9.60 29.53 -41.09
N PRO A 702 9.27 30.31 -42.13
CA PRO A 702 9.51 29.84 -43.48
C PRO A 702 10.97 29.43 -43.54
N HIS A 703 11.23 28.17 -43.88
CA HIS A 703 12.57 27.74 -44.20
C HIS A 703 13.09 28.76 -45.21
N ASN A 704 14.22 29.39 -44.89
CA ASN A 704 14.82 30.38 -45.75
C ASN A 704 15.14 29.67 -47.08
N ASP A 705 14.31 29.85 -48.11
CA ASP A 705 14.44 29.29 -49.46
C ASP A 705 15.60 29.93 -50.23
N GLN A 706 16.70 30.24 -49.55
CA GLN A 706 17.98 30.30 -50.23
C GLN A 706 18.46 28.86 -50.41
N LYS A 707 18.41 28.37 -51.67
CA LYS A 707 19.16 27.19 -52.11
C LYS A 707 20.57 27.27 -51.53
N LEU A 708 20.84 26.50 -50.47
CA LEU A 708 22.16 26.45 -49.84
C LEU A 708 23.19 25.73 -50.72
N GLN A 709 22.76 25.06 -51.80
CA GLN A 709 23.61 24.51 -52.86
C GLN A 709 22.78 24.05 -54.06
N ASP A 710 23.35 24.22 -55.26
CA ASP A 710 22.77 23.79 -56.53
C ASP A 710 23.29 22.39 -56.89
N TRP A 711 22.40 21.40 -56.95
CA TRP A 711 22.77 20.00 -57.25
C TRP A 711 22.69 19.66 -58.75
N ASP A 712 22.29 20.63 -59.57
CA ASP A 712 22.14 20.44 -61.02
C ASP A 712 23.50 20.44 -61.75
N THR A 713 24.60 20.84 -61.10
CA THR A 713 25.96 20.72 -61.65
C THR A 713 27.00 20.48 -60.53
N PRO A 714 27.40 19.22 -60.26
CA PRO A 714 28.40 18.94 -59.23
C PRO A 714 29.75 19.53 -59.61
N ASN A 715 30.41 20.19 -58.66
CA ASN A 715 31.73 20.77 -58.86
C ASN A 715 32.82 19.68 -58.89
N GLN A 716 34.01 20.02 -59.40
CA GLN A 716 35.10 19.07 -59.60
C GLN A 716 35.56 18.39 -58.30
N GLU A 717 35.42 19.07 -57.16
CA GLU A 717 35.76 18.54 -55.84
C GLU A 717 34.79 17.44 -55.38
N GLN A 718 33.49 17.61 -55.66
CA GLN A 718 32.44 16.61 -55.44
C GLN A 718 32.62 15.39 -56.36
N ILE A 719 32.96 15.63 -57.64
CA ILE A 719 33.28 14.55 -58.59
C ILE A 719 34.48 13.74 -58.10
N ASN A 720 35.51 14.41 -57.57
CA ASN A 720 36.70 13.75 -57.05
C ASN A 720 36.40 12.93 -55.77
N LYS A 721 35.52 13.42 -54.88
CA LYS A 721 35.06 12.67 -53.69
C LYS A 721 34.26 11.42 -54.06
N LEU A 722 33.30 11.54 -54.99
CA LEU A 722 32.51 10.40 -55.47
C LEU A 722 33.39 9.35 -56.15
N LYS A 723 34.40 9.77 -56.91
CA LYS A 723 35.41 8.86 -57.52
C LYS A 723 36.25 8.14 -56.47
N ALA A 724 36.61 8.82 -55.38
CA ALA A 724 37.37 8.24 -54.29
C ALA A 724 36.54 7.23 -53.47
N GLU A 725 35.25 7.49 -53.29
CA GLU A 725 34.33 6.54 -52.63
C GLU A 725 34.01 5.33 -53.50
N SER A 726 33.85 5.50 -54.81
CA SER A 726 33.56 4.38 -55.71
C SER A 726 34.73 3.38 -55.88
N GLN A 727 35.93 3.74 -55.45
CA GLN A 727 37.12 2.88 -55.48
C GLN A 727 37.38 2.13 -54.16
N LYS A 728 36.58 2.37 -53.11
CA LYS A 728 36.63 1.53 -51.91
C LYS A 728 35.94 0.21 -52.21
N THR A 729 36.76 -0.80 -52.45
CA THR A 729 36.43 -2.16 -52.87
C THR A 729 35.39 -2.85 -51.97
N LYS A 730 34.53 -3.63 -52.62
CA LYS A 730 33.58 -4.61 -52.06
C LYS A 730 34.28 -5.61 -51.12
N PRO A 731 33.67 -6.03 -50.01
CA PRO A 731 34.17 -7.16 -49.22
C PRO A 731 34.09 -8.45 -50.04
N GLN A 732 35.14 -9.28 -49.94
CA GLN A 732 35.12 -10.71 -50.26
C GLN A 732 34.27 -11.48 -49.26
#